data_AF-A0A086JX45-F1
#
_entry.id   AF-A0A086JX45-F1
#
_cell.length_a   1.000
_cell.length_b   1.000
_cell.length_c   1.000
_cell.angle_alpha   90.00
_cell.angle_beta   90.00
_cell.angle_gamma   90.00
#
_symmetry.space_group_name_H-M   'P 1'
#
loop_
_entity.id
_entity.type
_entity.pdbx_description
1 polymer ?
#
loop_
_entity_poly.entity_id
_entity_poly.type
_entity_poly.pdbx_seq_one_letter_code
_entity_poly.pdbx_strand_id
1 'polypeptide(L)'
;MASDLTQALLSCLEAVTEPDSEDTPNQRTDAEYRFCAVRQDDITFAEFLNRVSVQFEVPIGPLAAKDYESFSSFVFHICELKKEKQVNVKTSSHHIIHRTNRYSTENEKASISIVGIACRLPGNAKNPGDFWTVLVEGIDAIVPIPSKRWNHKEFSEGHSERGTIYVKEGGFIDGIEKFDNGFFKISSSEARRMDPQQRMLLELSHEAFESAGLQAITDDNHKFGVFVGCSSSEWTILKTKQTERLCAFQTANTPHALLANRLSYTFNACGPSLTIDSASSSALVAVSVAASHMEMGQCDACLVGSSSLMLVPEATVALCAAGMLALDSRCRPFDAAANGYGRGEGAVVFLLERQMYSPESRCKQKSLATIRGHGTNHNGRSVSVTAPSDVAQKKLLEGVLRTASVEPQQVAYLEAHGTGTKLGDTIEFRAIKSVFSTSRSVDNPLLIGSGKSNVGHLEGCAGAVGLLKALLVLYFREVPPTLHFKKISPLIDDEGFDYQIPTKRLTLAGDRPILAGVSSFGLGGCNAHVIIESVPKDREMDALSLSRRHIWDHMEFPVFESADDGNSFGGLAMRHNVDLCNSTCNHLRRRSTSSLIGDGTPGLRVQQYGTTEGSSKANEPHAITEKQISRWTRDNRKGLYVEVESMKDELERSFSLEDDNGSVTGSVQTEQTEPDQMANEVVNTVDEEAVQTLVLQTVRQILKEAVSIHRDVSLKTLGIDSLAAVEFRDSLQESLGISLPASLIFDFPTIDDVCGFLAQKLQSGDGGERRNTPTNLAQPRPSTSSETCVAVRGMSCRFPGAEDGTTESFWEMLHSDSDCIQEIPTSRFDAASIFDTDYDARDKIYVKAAGILRGADMFDNTFFKISEVEVRHLDPRQRILLEVAYDALVDSQVLGDQGLAAIDNEIVGVVIGCSGNDWNTFLQQHALSASSFSGP
;
A
#
# COMPACT_ATOMS: atom_id res chain seq x y z
N MET A 1 40.62 -24.24 -23.81
CA MET A 1 39.51 -23.89 -22.88
C MET A 1 38.80 -22.63 -23.33
N ALA A 2 39.29 -21.40 -23.12
CA ALA A 2 38.55 -20.19 -23.55
C ALA A 2 38.19 -20.20 -25.05
N SER A 3 39.19 -20.35 -25.93
CA SER A 3 39.01 -20.44 -27.39
C SER A 3 38.09 -21.58 -27.86
N ASP A 4 38.00 -22.64 -27.06
CA ASP A 4 37.23 -23.86 -27.33
C ASP A 4 35.75 -23.64 -26.95
N LEU A 5 35.51 -22.92 -25.85
CA LEU A 5 34.20 -22.44 -25.45
C LEU A 5 33.64 -21.41 -26.45
N THR A 6 34.46 -20.45 -26.90
CA THR A 6 34.05 -19.44 -27.89
C THR A 6 33.61 -20.08 -29.20
N GLN A 7 34.33 -21.10 -29.69
CA GLN A 7 33.96 -21.84 -30.90
C GLN A 7 32.68 -22.67 -30.73
N ALA A 8 32.47 -23.30 -29.57
CA ALA A 8 31.23 -24.01 -29.29
C ALA A 8 30.02 -23.05 -29.14
N LEU A 9 30.21 -21.87 -28.54
CA LEU A 9 29.18 -20.81 -28.48
C LEU A 9 28.87 -20.21 -29.85
N LEU A 10 29.89 -20.03 -30.70
CA LEU A 10 29.73 -19.65 -32.10
C LEU A 10 28.86 -20.68 -32.83
N SER A 11 29.15 -21.97 -32.69
CA SER A 11 28.34 -23.03 -33.30
C SER A 11 26.89 -23.06 -32.78
N CYS A 12 26.63 -22.71 -31.51
CA CYS A 12 25.26 -22.53 -31.01
C CYS A 12 24.54 -21.34 -31.66
N LEU A 13 25.26 -20.25 -31.92
CA LEU A 13 24.74 -19.02 -32.54
C LEU A 13 24.48 -19.19 -34.04
N GLU A 14 25.44 -19.76 -34.77
CA GLU A 14 25.32 -20.04 -36.21
C GLU A 14 24.19 -21.03 -36.52
N ALA A 15 23.86 -21.92 -35.58
CA ALA A 15 22.81 -22.91 -35.75
C ALA A 15 21.38 -22.40 -35.47
N VAL A 16 21.22 -21.10 -35.19
CA VAL A 16 19.92 -20.39 -35.13
C VAL A 16 19.81 -19.20 -36.09
N THR A 17 20.92 -18.71 -36.65
CA THR A 17 20.90 -17.71 -37.74
C THR A 17 20.65 -18.38 -39.08
N GLU A 18 19.74 -17.84 -39.90
CA GLU A 18 19.53 -18.34 -41.27
C GLU A 18 20.80 -18.17 -42.14
N PRO A 19 21.05 -19.06 -43.12
CA PRO A 19 22.14 -18.90 -44.08
C PRO A 19 21.78 -17.81 -45.11
N ASP A 20 22.63 -16.78 -45.21
CA ASP A 20 22.47 -15.66 -46.13
C ASP A 20 22.27 -16.11 -47.59
N SER A 21 21.36 -15.45 -48.32
CA SER A 21 21.15 -15.68 -49.75
C SER A 21 22.33 -15.19 -50.60
N GLU A 22 22.67 -15.92 -51.66
CA GLU A 22 23.83 -15.68 -52.54
C GLU A 22 23.77 -14.38 -53.39
N ASP A 23 23.76 -13.18 -52.80
CA ASP A 23 23.99 -11.92 -53.55
C ASP A 23 24.48 -10.69 -52.74
N THR A 24 25.20 -10.86 -51.62
CA THR A 24 25.83 -9.75 -50.87
C THR A 24 27.34 -9.93 -50.63
N PRO A 25 28.21 -8.97 -51.02
CA PRO A 25 29.66 -9.13 -50.93
C PRO A 25 30.27 -8.67 -49.58
N ASN A 26 30.82 -9.61 -48.81
CA ASN A 26 31.82 -9.40 -47.75
C ASN A 26 31.47 -8.43 -46.60
N GLN A 27 30.34 -8.67 -45.92
CA GLN A 27 30.05 -8.27 -44.53
C GLN A 27 28.75 -8.98 -44.09
N ARG A 28 28.60 -9.64 -42.93
CA ARG A 28 29.48 -9.74 -41.73
C ARG A 28 29.50 -11.19 -41.19
N THR A 29 30.68 -11.82 -41.10
CA THR A 29 30.89 -13.05 -40.31
C THR A 29 31.22 -12.72 -38.85
N ASP A 30 30.56 -11.72 -38.27
CA ASP A 30 30.87 -11.21 -36.94
C ASP A 30 29.94 -11.84 -35.90
N ALA A 31 30.55 -12.45 -34.88
CA ALA A 31 29.84 -13.08 -33.77
C ALA A 31 29.03 -12.06 -32.96
N GLU A 32 29.56 -10.85 -32.81
CA GLU A 32 28.89 -9.76 -32.09
C GLU A 32 27.61 -9.36 -32.82
N TYR A 33 27.69 -9.08 -34.13
CA TYR A 33 26.53 -8.69 -34.92
C TYR A 33 25.44 -9.79 -34.96
N ARG A 34 25.84 -11.06 -35.15
CA ARG A 34 24.89 -12.19 -35.14
C ARG A 34 24.23 -12.36 -33.77
N PHE A 35 24.96 -12.16 -32.67
CA PHE A 35 24.42 -12.23 -31.32
C PHE A 35 23.45 -11.08 -31.02
N CYS A 36 23.78 -9.85 -31.41
CA CYS A 36 22.87 -8.71 -31.30
C CYS A 36 21.57 -8.93 -32.10
N ALA A 37 21.65 -9.46 -33.32
CA ALA A 37 20.48 -9.77 -34.15
C ALA A 37 19.63 -10.90 -33.54
N VAL A 38 20.24 -12.00 -33.11
CA VAL A 38 19.56 -13.13 -32.44
C VAL A 38 18.91 -12.68 -31.12
N ARG A 39 19.49 -11.70 -30.41
CA ARG A 39 18.96 -11.09 -29.18
C ARG A 39 17.76 -10.16 -29.39
N GLN A 40 17.50 -9.70 -30.63
CA GLN A 40 16.35 -8.83 -30.95
C GLN A 40 15.05 -9.62 -31.17
N ASP A 41 15.10 -10.91 -31.51
CA ASP A 41 13.94 -11.81 -31.52
C ASP A 41 13.93 -12.72 -30.29
N ASP A 42 12.92 -12.59 -29.44
CA ASP A 42 12.76 -13.40 -28.24
C ASP A 42 12.62 -14.90 -28.52
N ILE A 43 12.12 -15.31 -29.69
CA ILE A 43 11.98 -16.73 -30.06
C ILE A 43 13.37 -17.32 -30.39
N THR A 44 14.09 -16.70 -31.32
CA THR A 44 15.44 -17.13 -31.74
C THR A 44 16.45 -17.00 -30.59
N PHE A 45 16.32 -15.97 -29.74
CA PHE A 45 17.14 -15.84 -28.51
C PHE A 45 16.85 -16.98 -27.52
N ALA A 46 15.59 -17.31 -27.27
CA ALA A 46 15.24 -18.43 -26.39
C ALA A 46 15.75 -19.78 -26.93
N GLU A 47 15.70 -20.01 -28.25
CA GLU A 47 16.27 -21.22 -28.84
C GLU A 47 17.80 -21.26 -28.74
N PHE A 48 18.48 -20.14 -29.01
CA PHE A 48 19.93 -20.00 -28.80
C PHE A 48 20.32 -20.36 -27.36
N LEU A 49 19.66 -19.75 -26.37
CA LEU A 49 19.98 -19.97 -24.95
C LEU A 49 19.66 -21.40 -24.51
N ASN A 50 18.62 -22.02 -25.05
CA ASN A 50 18.34 -23.44 -24.82
C ASN A 50 19.46 -24.33 -25.39
N ARG A 51 19.90 -24.08 -26.63
CA ARG A 51 21.03 -24.78 -27.26
C ARG A 51 22.33 -24.62 -26.47
N VAL A 52 22.64 -23.41 -25.99
CA VAL A 52 23.78 -23.15 -25.09
C VAL A 52 23.60 -23.89 -23.76
N SER A 53 22.41 -23.85 -23.16
CA SER A 53 22.12 -24.50 -21.88
C SER A 53 22.31 -26.02 -21.94
N VAL A 54 21.88 -26.64 -23.05
CA VAL A 54 22.11 -28.07 -23.33
C VAL A 54 23.60 -28.35 -23.60
N GLN A 55 24.25 -27.56 -24.46
CA GLN A 55 25.64 -27.79 -24.89
C GLN A 55 26.68 -27.65 -23.76
N PHE A 56 26.39 -26.83 -22.74
CA PHE A 56 27.30 -26.60 -21.60
C PHE A 56 26.76 -27.14 -20.27
N GLU A 57 25.56 -27.73 -20.24
CA GLU A 57 24.83 -28.17 -19.03
C GLU A 57 24.65 -27.06 -17.96
N VAL A 58 24.36 -25.83 -18.38
CA VAL A 58 24.19 -24.66 -17.49
C VAL A 58 22.84 -24.02 -17.79
N PRO A 59 21.89 -23.93 -16.85
CA PRO A 59 20.61 -23.28 -17.13
C PRO A 59 20.81 -21.76 -17.28
N ILE A 60 20.44 -21.21 -18.44
CA ILE A 60 20.56 -19.79 -18.75
C ILE A 60 19.18 -19.25 -19.15
N GLY A 61 18.56 -18.47 -18.26
CA GLY A 61 17.25 -17.86 -18.52
C GLY A 61 17.34 -16.67 -19.49
N PRO A 62 16.29 -16.40 -20.31
CA PRO A 62 16.28 -15.26 -21.24
C PRO A 62 16.47 -13.91 -20.56
N LEU A 63 15.95 -13.74 -19.33
CA LEU A 63 16.12 -12.52 -18.52
C LEU A 63 17.59 -12.31 -18.13
N ALA A 64 18.21 -13.29 -17.46
CA ALA A 64 19.62 -13.23 -17.09
C ALA A 64 20.57 -13.10 -18.29
N ALA A 65 20.20 -13.63 -19.45
CA ALA A 65 20.97 -13.47 -20.69
C ALA A 65 20.86 -12.07 -21.30
N LYS A 66 19.74 -11.35 -21.11
CA LYS A 66 19.56 -9.97 -21.60
C LYS A 66 20.43 -8.93 -20.87
N ASP A 67 21.08 -9.28 -19.78
CA ASP A 67 22.11 -8.43 -19.14
C ASP A 67 23.46 -8.44 -19.89
N TYR A 68 23.69 -9.36 -20.84
CA TYR A 68 24.94 -9.45 -21.62
C TYR A 68 24.76 -8.89 -23.03
N GLU A 69 25.19 -7.65 -23.25
CA GLU A 69 24.95 -6.90 -24.49
C GLU A 69 25.83 -7.34 -25.68
N SER A 70 26.99 -7.94 -25.40
CA SER A 70 27.94 -8.43 -26.40
C SER A 70 28.16 -9.95 -26.29
N PHE A 71 28.44 -10.59 -27.42
CA PHE A 71 28.81 -12.00 -27.50
C PHE A 71 30.06 -12.27 -26.67
N SER A 72 31.06 -11.37 -26.69
CA SER A 72 32.26 -11.47 -25.86
C SER A 72 31.94 -11.45 -24.36
N SER A 73 31.02 -10.60 -23.90
CA SER A 73 30.56 -10.59 -22.50
C SER A 73 29.77 -11.84 -22.14
N PHE A 74 28.93 -12.34 -23.05
CA PHE A 74 28.20 -13.60 -22.86
C PHE A 74 29.15 -14.80 -22.79
N VAL A 75 30.14 -14.88 -23.69
CA VAL A 75 31.24 -15.88 -23.67
C VAL A 75 31.99 -15.84 -22.35
N PHE A 76 32.27 -14.64 -21.80
CA PHE A 76 32.89 -14.49 -20.49
C PHE A 76 31.98 -15.01 -19.36
N HIS A 77 30.69 -14.68 -19.37
CA HIS A 77 29.72 -15.16 -18.39
C HIS A 77 29.60 -16.69 -18.39
N ILE A 78 29.49 -17.34 -19.56
CA ILE A 78 29.47 -18.81 -19.64
C ILE A 78 30.81 -19.42 -19.21
N CYS A 79 31.93 -18.69 -19.39
CA CYS A 79 33.23 -19.06 -18.84
C CYS A 79 33.23 -19.05 -17.30
N GLU A 80 32.65 -18.03 -16.65
CA GLU A 80 32.52 -17.97 -15.20
C GLU A 80 31.52 -18.99 -14.65
N LEU A 81 30.31 -19.11 -15.20
CA LEU A 81 29.34 -20.14 -14.79
C LEU A 81 29.93 -21.57 -14.88
N LYS A 82 30.78 -21.84 -15.88
CA LYS A 82 31.46 -23.14 -16.02
C LYS A 82 32.57 -23.35 -14.99
N LYS A 83 33.23 -22.28 -14.50
CA LYS A 83 34.13 -22.34 -13.33
C LYS A 83 33.33 -22.51 -12.04
N GLU A 84 32.25 -21.75 -11.85
CA GLU A 84 31.38 -21.84 -10.69
C GLU A 84 30.78 -23.24 -10.55
N LYS A 85 30.32 -23.87 -11.63
CA LYS A 85 29.85 -25.27 -11.62
C LYS A 85 30.96 -26.27 -11.21
N GLN A 86 32.24 -25.93 -11.39
CA GLN A 86 33.37 -26.74 -10.87
C GLN A 86 33.73 -26.42 -9.40
N VAL A 87 33.38 -25.23 -8.89
CA VAL A 87 33.67 -24.78 -7.51
C VAL A 87 32.52 -25.09 -6.54
N ASN A 88 31.27 -24.81 -6.95
CA ASN A 88 30.04 -24.99 -6.16
C ASN A 88 29.65 -26.45 -5.90
N VAL A 89 30.47 -27.42 -6.33
CA VAL A 89 30.49 -28.78 -5.75
C VAL A 89 30.78 -28.76 -4.24
N LYS A 90 31.20 -27.62 -3.66
CA LYS A 90 31.46 -27.43 -2.22
C LYS A 90 30.67 -26.33 -1.52
N THR A 91 29.83 -25.55 -2.21
CA THR A 91 29.09 -24.41 -1.64
C THR A 91 27.68 -24.34 -2.21
N SER A 92 26.67 -24.63 -1.39
CA SER A 92 25.26 -24.66 -1.80
C SER A 92 24.51 -23.42 -1.31
N SER A 93 24.54 -22.36 -2.10
CA SER A 93 23.52 -21.30 -2.01
C SER A 93 22.15 -21.92 -2.30
N HIS A 94 21.16 -21.65 -1.45
CA HIS A 94 19.81 -22.17 -1.63
C HIS A 94 18.96 -21.10 -2.31
N HIS A 95 18.69 -21.26 -3.61
CA HIS A 95 17.59 -20.53 -4.26
C HIS A 95 16.24 -21.05 -3.73
N ILE A 96 15.14 -20.41 -4.14
CA ILE A 96 13.78 -20.97 -4.02
C ILE A 96 13.64 -22.16 -5.00
N ILE A 97 14.38 -23.24 -4.74
CA ILE A 97 14.30 -24.45 -5.55
C ILE A 97 13.00 -25.16 -5.15
N HIS A 98 11.96 -24.97 -5.96
CA HIS A 98 10.73 -25.77 -5.92
C HIS A 98 11.04 -27.26 -6.18
N ARG A 99 11.57 -27.95 -5.16
CA ARG A 99 11.60 -29.42 -5.07
C ARG A 99 10.18 -29.92 -4.85
N THR A 100 9.39 -29.81 -5.91
CA THR A 100 8.13 -30.51 -6.08
C THR A 100 8.45 -32.01 -6.07
N ASN A 101 8.44 -32.59 -4.88
CA ASN A 101 8.57 -34.03 -4.68
C ASN A 101 7.24 -34.67 -5.12
N ARG A 102 7.08 -34.81 -6.45
CA ARG A 102 5.82 -35.20 -7.08
C ARG A 102 5.41 -36.59 -6.57
N TYR A 103 4.24 -36.66 -5.95
CA TYR A 103 3.63 -37.86 -5.37
C TYR A 103 4.42 -38.49 -4.21
N SER A 104 4.22 -37.97 -2.99
CA SER A 104 4.23 -38.83 -1.80
C SER A 104 2.80 -39.22 -1.42
N THR A 105 2.65 -40.40 -0.83
CA THR A 105 1.36 -41.01 -0.46
C THR A 105 0.75 -40.39 0.80
N GLU A 106 -0.52 -40.71 1.08
CA GLU A 106 -1.47 -40.11 2.05
C GLU A 106 -1.07 -40.02 3.55
N ASN A 107 0.22 -40.17 3.91
CA ASN A 107 0.71 -40.18 5.30
C ASN A 107 1.79 -39.13 5.65
N GLU A 108 2.30 -38.35 4.71
CA GLU A 108 3.22 -37.24 5.05
C GLU A 108 2.45 -35.96 5.41
N LYS A 109 2.49 -35.55 6.69
CA LYS A 109 1.93 -34.24 7.10
C LYS A 109 2.83 -33.10 6.64
N ALA A 110 2.30 -32.28 5.74
CA ALA A 110 2.82 -30.93 5.48
C ALA A 110 2.66 -30.05 6.72
N SER A 111 3.54 -29.05 6.87
CA SER A 111 3.47 -28.04 7.93
C SER A 111 3.86 -26.67 7.38
N ILE A 112 3.21 -25.60 7.85
CA ILE A 112 3.57 -24.23 7.45
C ILE A 112 4.58 -23.70 8.44
N SER A 113 5.76 -23.33 7.96
CA SER A 113 6.88 -22.85 8.78
C SER A 113 7.20 -21.40 8.45
N ILE A 114 7.52 -20.63 9.49
CA ILE A 114 8.02 -19.26 9.38
C ILE A 114 9.54 -19.36 9.24
N VAL A 115 10.08 -18.93 8.10
CA VAL A 115 11.47 -19.15 7.69
C VAL A 115 12.29 -17.88 7.49
N GLY A 116 11.63 -16.72 7.44
CA GLY A 116 12.28 -15.41 7.31
C GLY A 116 11.43 -14.34 7.97
N ILE A 117 12.06 -13.31 8.50
CA ILE A 117 11.40 -12.19 9.18
C ILE A 117 12.21 -10.90 9.07
N ALA A 118 11.50 -9.78 8.95
CA ALA A 118 12.07 -8.44 9.05
C ALA A 118 11.06 -7.46 9.68
N CYS A 119 11.53 -6.37 10.29
CA CYS A 119 10.65 -5.33 10.84
C CYS A 119 11.28 -3.93 10.91
N ARG A 120 10.41 -2.91 11.01
CA ARG A 120 10.72 -1.56 11.53
C ARG A 120 9.70 -1.26 12.62
N LEU A 121 10.14 -1.09 13.86
CA LEU A 121 9.27 -0.89 15.02
C LEU A 121 9.77 0.24 15.94
N PRO A 122 8.89 0.86 16.74
CA PRO A 122 9.26 1.91 17.69
C PRO A 122 10.34 1.46 18.68
N GLY A 123 11.10 2.42 19.21
CA GLY A 123 12.29 2.15 20.02
C GLY A 123 13.54 1.93 19.16
N ASN A 124 13.55 2.44 17.92
CA ASN A 124 14.64 2.29 16.94
C ASN A 124 14.94 0.81 16.59
N ALA A 125 13.92 -0.06 16.63
CA ALA A 125 14.08 -1.47 16.28
C ALA A 125 14.02 -1.66 14.76
N LYS A 126 15.18 -1.98 14.14
CA LYS A 126 15.35 -2.10 12.67
C LYS A 126 15.45 -3.55 12.20
N ASN A 127 15.50 -4.50 13.13
CA ASN A 127 15.47 -5.93 12.90
C ASN A 127 14.85 -6.66 14.12
N PRO A 128 14.45 -7.94 13.99
CA PRO A 128 13.93 -8.75 15.08
C PRO A 128 14.80 -8.83 16.34
N GLY A 129 16.13 -8.79 16.21
CA GLY A 129 17.08 -8.74 17.33
C GLY A 129 17.05 -7.41 18.09
N ASP A 130 16.94 -6.29 17.39
CA ASP A 130 16.73 -4.97 18.03
C ASP A 130 15.38 -4.96 18.79
N PHE A 131 14.32 -5.51 18.18
CA PHE A 131 13.02 -5.58 18.83
C PHE A 131 13.03 -6.52 20.06
N TRP A 132 13.78 -7.62 19.99
CA TRP A 132 14.02 -8.46 21.17
C TRP A 132 14.69 -7.65 22.29
N THR A 133 15.70 -6.85 21.99
CA THR A 133 16.36 -5.94 22.96
C THR A 133 15.35 -4.98 23.61
N VAL A 134 14.51 -4.30 22.82
CA VAL A 134 13.43 -3.42 23.29
C VAL A 134 12.51 -4.14 24.29
N LEU A 135 12.09 -5.36 23.96
CA LEU A 135 11.22 -6.18 24.81
C LEU A 135 11.91 -6.60 26.12
N VAL A 136 13.14 -7.14 26.06
CA VAL A 136 13.78 -7.76 27.24
C VAL A 136 14.43 -6.74 28.17
N GLU A 137 14.85 -5.58 27.68
CA GLU A 137 15.28 -4.46 28.53
C GLU A 137 14.08 -3.69 29.11
N GLY A 138 12.87 -3.94 28.62
CA GLY A 138 11.65 -3.34 29.12
C GLY A 138 11.49 -1.87 28.71
N ILE A 139 11.89 -1.56 27.48
CA ILE A 139 11.82 -0.20 26.93
C ILE A 139 10.37 0.16 26.62
N ASP A 140 9.89 1.27 27.20
CA ASP A 140 8.71 2.01 26.75
C ASP A 140 9.15 2.88 25.56
N ALA A 141 8.64 2.56 24.37
CA ALA A 141 8.97 3.23 23.11
C ALA A 141 7.96 4.30 22.71
N ILE A 142 7.05 4.68 23.61
CA ILE A 142 6.12 5.79 23.41
C ILE A 142 6.88 7.12 23.61
N VAL A 143 6.94 7.92 22.54
CA VAL A 143 7.69 9.18 22.46
C VAL A 143 6.77 10.36 22.07
N PRO A 144 7.14 11.62 22.36
CA PRO A 144 6.38 12.79 21.90
C PRO A 144 6.15 12.79 20.39
N ILE A 145 4.94 13.19 19.96
CA ILE A 145 4.57 13.27 18.54
C ILE A 145 5.60 14.16 17.80
N PRO A 146 6.35 13.63 16.80
CA PRO A 146 7.37 14.39 16.11
C PRO A 146 6.78 15.60 15.37
N SER A 147 7.41 16.77 15.49
CA SER A 147 6.96 17.98 14.79
C SER A 147 6.94 17.84 13.26
N LYS A 148 7.76 16.93 12.71
CA LYS A 148 7.72 16.52 11.29
C LYS A 148 6.40 15.86 10.87
N ARG A 149 5.62 15.28 11.79
CA ARG A 149 4.31 14.64 11.51
C ARG A 149 3.20 15.69 11.58
N TRP A 150 2.95 16.24 12.76
CA TRP A 150 2.06 17.40 12.97
C TRP A 150 2.35 18.10 14.31
N ASN A 151 2.00 19.38 14.40
CA ASN A 151 2.12 20.14 15.64
C ASN A 151 0.91 19.89 16.55
N HIS A 152 1.04 18.98 17.52
CA HIS A 152 -0.05 18.63 18.44
C HIS A 152 -0.63 19.83 19.23
N LYS A 153 0.10 20.94 19.37
CA LYS A 153 -0.38 22.14 20.07
C LYS A 153 -1.55 22.82 19.35
N GLU A 154 -1.62 22.72 18.04
CA GLU A 154 -2.73 23.25 17.22
C GLU A 154 -4.07 22.54 17.49
N PHE A 155 -4.03 21.40 18.18
CA PHE A 155 -5.19 20.56 18.49
C PHE A 155 -5.48 20.42 19.99
N SER A 156 -4.65 20.99 20.87
CA SER A 156 -4.75 20.79 22.32
C SER A 156 -5.43 21.92 23.10
N GLU A 157 -5.69 23.08 22.48
CA GLU A 157 -6.24 24.26 23.15
C GLU A 157 -7.36 24.92 22.32
N GLY A 158 -8.62 24.57 22.61
CA GLY A 158 -9.79 25.26 22.04
C GLY A 158 -11.08 24.44 22.05
N HIS A 159 -12.22 25.13 22.08
CA HIS A 159 -13.52 24.54 21.72
C HIS A 159 -13.63 24.50 20.19
N SER A 160 -12.82 23.64 19.58
CA SER A 160 -12.80 23.39 18.14
C SER A 160 -14.02 22.55 17.73
N GLU A 161 -14.80 23.02 16.76
CA GLU A 161 -15.88 22.23 16.13
C GLU A 161 -15.38 20.95 15.45
N ARG A 162 -14.06 20.87 15.19
CA ARG A 162 -13.37 19.71 14.60
C ARG A 162 -12.94 18.68 15.65
N GLY A 163 -13.18 18.91 16.95
CA GLY A 163 -12.65 18.11 18.04
C GLY A 163 -11.25 18.54 18.50
N THR A 164 -10.67 17.77 19.43
CA THR A 164 -9.35 18.04 20.05
C THR A 164 -8.52 16.77 20.18
N ILE A 165 -7.18 16.91 20.16
CA ILE A 165 -6.25 15.82 20.46
C ILE A 165 -5.74 16.02 21.90
N TYR A 166 -6.13 15.12 22.80
CA TYR A 166 -5.66 15.15 24.20
C TYR A 166 -4.33 14.39 24.40
N VAL A 167 -4.00 13.45 23.51
CA VAL A 167 -2.72 12.72 23.51
C VAL A 167 -1.58 13.56 22.93
N LYS A 168 -0.35 13.33 23.41
CA LYS A 168 0.84 14.11 22.98
C LYS A 168 2.02 13.23 22.58
N GLU A 169 1.84 11.92 22.64
CA GLU A 169 2.88 10.90 22.45
C GLU A 169 2.32 9.70 21.66
N GLY A 170 3.19 8.83 21.16
CA GLY A 170 2.85 7.59 20.45
C GLY A 170 4.12 6.79 20.12
N GLY A 171 3.95 5.56 19.64
CA GLY A 171 5.09 4.75 19.16
C GLY A 171 5.44 5.13 17.73
N PHE A 172 6.48 5.94 17.51
CA PHE A 172 6.90 6.42 16.18
C PHE A 172 8.15 5.71 15.66
N ILE A 173 8.34 5.73 14.32
CA ILE A 173 9.56 5.27 13.64
C ILE A 173 10.19 6.36 12.77
N ASP A 174 11.53 6.38 12.77
CA ASP A 174 12.34 7.33 12.00
C ASP A 174 12.58 6.87 10.56
N GLY A 175 12.77 7.82 9.65
CA GLY A 175 13.23 7.54 8.29
C GLY A 175 12.14 7.04 7.33
N ILE A 176 10.85 7.33 7.59
CA ILE A 176 9.76 7.05 6.62
C ILE A 176 9.93 7.84 5.30
N GLU A 177 10.73 8.89 5.32
CA GLU A 177 11.18 9.62 4.14
C GLU A 177 12.23 8.86 3.31
N LYS A 178 12.86 7.79 3.83
CA LYS A 178 14.00 7.11 3.17
C LYS A 178 13.55 5.90 2.36
N PHE A 179 14.22 5.68 1.22
CA PHE A 179 14.04 4.50 0.37
C PHE A 179 15.22 4.35 -0.60
N ASP A 180 15.61 3.11 -0.88
CA ASP A 180 16.55 2.78 -1.97
C ASP A 180 15.78 2.40 -3.23
N ASN A 181 15.37 3.43 -3.99
CA ASN A 181 14.64 3.22 -5.23
C ASN A 181 15.53 2.65 -6.36
N GLY A 182 16.85 2.84 -6.26
CA GLY A 182 17.82 2.35 -7.25
C GLY A 182 17.87 0.82 -7.27
N PHE A 183 17.98 0.20 -6.09
CA PHE A 183 17.93 -1.26 -5.93
C PHE A 183 16.65 -1.86 -6.55
N PHE A 184 15.50 -1.25 -6.31
CA PHE A 184 14.20 -1.72 -6.82
C PHE A 184 13.89 -1.29 -8.27
N LYS A 185 14.81 -0.60 -8.96
CA LYS A 185 14.65 -0.06 -10.32
C LYS A 185 13.42 0.85 -10.48
N ILE A 186 13.10 1.62 -9.44
CA ILE A 186 11.98 2.58 -9.37
C ILE A 186 12.50 3.99 -9.64
N SER A 187 11.82 4.77 -10.49
CA SER A 187 12.28 6.13 -10.80
C SER A 187 12.12 7.08 -9.61
N SER A 188 13.01 8.07 -9.50
CA SER A 188 12.95 9.10 -8.46
C SER A 188 11.69 9.99 -8.55
N SER A 189 10.98 9.96 -9.68
CA SER A 189 9.67 10.59 -9.88
C SER A 189 8.55 9.74 -9.25
N GLU A 190 8.57 8.42 -9.44
CA GLU A 190 7.64 7.49 -8.79
C GLU A 190 7.86 7.42 -7.28
N ALA A 191 9.10 7.18 -6.83
CA ALA A 191 9.45 6.99 -5.42
C ALA A 191 9.01 8.17 -4.52
N ARG A 192 9.06 9.40 -5.04
CA ARG A 192 8.57 10.63 -4.38
C ARG A 192 7.06 10.60 -4.11
N ARG A 193 6.29 9.84 -4.89
CA ARG A 193 4.82 9.78 -4.88
C ARG A 193 4.27 8.48 -4.28
N MET A 194 5.07 7.41 -4.21
CA MET A 194 4.77 6.17 -3.46
C MET A 194 4.39 6.45 -2.01
N ASP A 195 3.40 5.71 -1.48
CA ASP A 195 3.16 5.59 -0.05
C ASP A 195 4.44 5.05 0.64
N PRO A 196 4.96 5.72 1.69
CA PRO A 196 6.04 5.20 2.53
C PRO A 196 5.81 3.76 3.03
N GLN A 197 4.57 3.30 3.20
CA GLN A 197 4.25 1.89 3.50
C GLN A 197 4.72 0.94 2.38
N GLN A 198 4.49 1.30 1.10
CA GLN A 198 4.94 0.47 -0.04
C GLN A 198 6.47 0.41 -0.10
N ARG A 199 7.15 1.55 0.11
CA ARG A 199 8.62 1.64 0.17
C ARG A 199 9.18 0.70 1.25
N MET A 200 8.60 0.76 2.45
CA MET A 200 9.03 -0.02 3.61
C MET A 200 8.74 -1.51 3.47
N LEU A 201 7.59 -1.89 2.89
CA LEU A 201 7.26 -3.30 2.62
C LEU A 201 8.19 -3.93 1.58
N LEU A 202 8.68 -3.16 0.59
CA LEU A 202 9.68 -3.64 -0.37
C LEU A 202 11.01 -3.99 0.32
N GLU A 203 11.57 -3.06 1.11
CA GLU A 203 12.80 -3.31 1.88
C GLU A 203 12.65 -4.49 2.84
N LEU A 204 11.57 -4.53 3.62
CA LEU A 204 11.33 -5.59 4.60
C LEU A 204 11.07 -6.95 3.95
N SER A 205 10.50 -7.00 2.74
CA SER A 205 10.34 -8.26 2.01
C SER A 205 11.69 -8.81 1.57
N HIS A 206 12.59 -7.96 1.05
CA HIS A 206 13.96 -8.37 0.72
C HIS A 206 14.74 -8.83 1.95
N GLU A 207 14.67 -8.10 3.07
CA GLU A 207 15.28 -8.50 4.34
C GLU A 207 14.68 -9.80 4.92
N ALA A 208 13.40 -10.11 4.65
CA ALA A 208 12.78 -11.39 5.00
C ALA A 208 13.36 -12.56 4.19
N PHE A 209 13.76 -12.36 2.93
CA PHE A 209 14.53 -13.37 2.18
C PHE A 209 15.98 -13.50 2.68
N GLU A 210 16.67 -12.38 2.98
CA GLU A 210 18.05 -12.42 3.48
C GLU A 210 18.17 -13.09 4.87
N SER A 211 17.20 -12.85 5.76
CA SER A 211 17.12 -13.54 7.06
C SER A 211 16.90 -15.05 6.88
N ALA A 212 16.05 -15.47 5.94
CA ALA A 212 15.92 -16.87 5.53
C ALA A 212 17.20 -17.46 4.90
N GLY A 213 18.08 -16.60 4.36
CA GLY A 213 19.25 -17.03 3.58
C GLY A 213 18.91 -17.41 2.15
N LEU A 214 17.80 -16.91 1.63
CA LEU A 214 17.30 -17.12 0.27
C LEU A 214 17.57 -15.87 -0.59
N GLN A 215 17.50 -16.02 -1.91
CA GLN A 215 17.49 -14.90 -2.85
C GLN A 215 16.05 -14.50 -3.17
N ALA A 216 15.77 -13.20 -3.19
CA ALA A 216 14.43 -12.64 -3.37
C ALA A 216 13.92 -12.66 -4.83
N ILE A 217 14.83 -12.78 -5.80
CA ILE A 217 14.53 -12.72 -7.24
C ILE A 217 14.89 -14.06 -7.87
N THR A 218 13.88 -14.76 -8.40
CA THR A 218 14.02 -16.05 -9.09
C THR A 218 13.01 -16.16 -10.25
N ASP A 219 13.43 -16.78 -11.35
CA ASP A 219 12.62 -16.89 -12.58
C ASP A 219 11.36 -17.77 -12.41
N ASP A 220 11.38 -18.73 -11.47
CA ASP A 220 10.29 -19.69 -11.19
C ASP A 220 9.61 -19.39 -9.83
N ASN A 221 8.92 -18.24 -9.75
CA ASN A 221 8.10 -17.86 -8.58
C ASN A 221 6.59 -18.06 -8.84
N HIS A 222 6.24 -19.00 -9.72
CA HIS A 222 4.85 -19.25 -10.16
C HIS A 222 3.89 -19.70 -9.06
N LYS A 223 4.42 -20.16 -7.92
CA LYS A 223 3.67 -20.59 -6.74
C LYS A 223 3.95 -19.75 -5.48
N PHE A 224 4.49 -18.55 -5.67
CA PHE A 224 4.78 -17.63 -4.58
C PHE A 224 3.60 -16.68 -4.34
N GLY A 225 3.06 -16.63 -3.12
CA GLY A 225 1.96 -15.73 -2.75
C GLY A 225 2.42 -14.46 -2.01
N VAL A 226 1.54 -13.46 -1.94
CA VAL A 226 1.73 -12.23 -1.16
C VAL A 226 0.42 -11.84 -0.46
N PHE A 227 0.47 -11.69 0.86
CA PHE A 227 -0.69 -11.31 1.67
C PHE A 227 -0.30 -10.14 2.58
N VAL A 228 -0.97 -9.00 2.48
CA VAL A 228 -0.64 -7.80 3.29
C VAL A 228 -1.82 -7.37 4.15
N GLY A 229 -1.66 -7.38 5.47
CA GLY A 229 -2.62 -6.79 6.39
C GLY A 229 -2.41 -5.28 6.53
N CYS A 230 -3.42 -4.46 6.21
CA CYS A 230 -3.35 -3.00 6.40
C CYS A 230 -4.75 -2.42 6.61
N SER A 231 -4.87 -1.43 7.50
CA SER A 231 -6.12 -0.73 7.81
C SER A 231 -5.98 0.80 7.79
N SER A 232 -4.92 1.33 7.18
CA SER A 232 -4.59 2.78 7.23
C SER A 232 -4.37 3.38 5.83
N SER A 233 -5.22 4.33 5.47
CA SER A 233 -5.19 5.05 4.17
C SER A 233 -4.67 6.48 4.30
N GLU A 234 -3.84 6.75 5.32
CA GLU A 234 -3.43 8.11 5.68
C GLU A 234 -2.62 8.82 4.58
N TRP A 235 -1.89 8.08 3.72
CA TRP A 235 -1.23 8.67 2.54
C TRP A 235 -2.22 9.18 1.49
N THR A 236 -3.30 8.45 1.23
CA THR A 236 -4.37 8.88 0.33
C THR A 236 -5.03 10.15 0.84
N ILE A 237 -5.35 10.21 2.13
CA ILE A 237 -5.91 11.42 2.78
C ILE A 237 -4.95 12.60 2.65
N LEU A 238 -3.65 12.39 2.89
CA LEU A 238 -2.62 13.42 2.74
C LEU A 238 -2.50 13.93 1.29
N LYS A 239 -2.65 13.05 0.29
CA LYS A 239 -2.55 13.41 -1.13
C LYS A 239 -3.80 14.06 -1.70
N THR A 240 -5.00 13.68 -1.29
CA THR A 240 -6.23 14.37 -1.71
C THR A 240 -6.34 15.79 -1.11
N LYS A 241 -5.56 16.10 -0.05
CA LYS A 241 -5.35 17.48 0.45
C LYS A 241 -4.29 18.28 -0.33
N GLN A 242 -3.48 17.65 -1.18
CA GLN A 242 -2.43 18.28 -1.99
C GLN A 242 -2.86 18.30 -3.47
N THR A 243 -3.95 19.02 -3.75
CA THR A 243 -4.61 19.04 -5.07
C THR A 243 -3.77 19.64 -6.19
N GLU A 244 -2.85 20.57 -5.91
CA GLU A 244 -2.04 21.30 -6.90
C GLU A 244 -1.03 20.42 -7.70
N ARG A 245 -1.05 19.09 -7.54
CA ARG A 245 -0.10 18.14 -8.16
C ARG A 245 -0.74 16.79 -8.51
N LEU A 246 -1.97 16.80 -9.05
CA LEU A 246 -2.55 15.56 -9.57
C LEU A 246 -1.73 15.06 -10.77
N CYS A 247 -1.53 13.74 -10.86
CA CYS A 247 -0.79 13.09 -11.94
C CYS A 247 -1.02 11.57 -11.92
N ALA A 248 -0.86 10.91 -13.07
CA ALA A 248 -1.17 9.48 -13.20
C ALA A 248 -0.40 8.56 -12.23
N PHE A 249 0.72 9.00 -11.66
CA PHE A 249 1.45 8.26 -10.61
C PHE A 249 0.55 7.97 -9.40
N GLN A 250 -0.47 8.78 -9.12
CA GLN A 250 -1.37 8.59 -7.98
C GLN A 250 -2.17 7.28 -8.06
N THR A 251 -2.50 6.80 -9.27
CA THR A 251 -3.26 5.55 -9.45
C THR A 251 -2.43 4.31 -9.08
N ALA A 252 -1.11 4.35 -9.27
CA ALA A 252 -0.16 3.30 -8.90
C ALA A 252 0.39 3.43 -7.46
N ASN A 253 0.11 4.55 -6.77
CA ASN A 253 0.77 4.90 -5.51
C ASN A 253 -0.15 5.13 -4.30
N THR A 254 -1.47 5.22 -4.50
CA THR A 254 -2.45 5.45 -3.42
C THR A 254 -3.45 4.31 -3.13
N PRO A 255 -3.82 3.41 -4.06
CA PRO A 255 -4.77 2.33 -3.73
C PRO A 255 -4.12 1.23 -2.89
N HIS A 256 -4.82 0.77 -1.84
CA HIS A 256 -4.32 -0.26 -0.91
C HIS A 256 -3.87 -1.56 -1.59
N ALA A 257 -4.51 -1.99 -2.67
CA ALA A 257 -4.14 -3.21 -3.40
C ALA A 257 -2.67 -3.22 -3.87
N LEU A 258 -2.05 -2.05 -4.05
CA LEU A 258 -0.64 -1.93 -4.45
C LEU A 258 0.32 -2.31 -3.31
N LEU A 259 -0.12 -2.35 -2.04
CA LEU A 259 0.68 -2.83 -0.91
C LEU A 259 1.09 -4.30 -1.09
N ALA A 260 0.19 -5.15 -1.60
CA ALA A 260 0.53 -6.52 -2.00
C ALA A 260 1.05 -6.57 -3.45
N ASN A 261 0.33 -5.98 -4.40
CA ASN A 261 0.60 -6.17 -5.83
C ASN A 261 1.96 -5.61 -6.28
N ARG A 262 2.50 -4.57 -5.61
CA ARG A 262 3.84 -4.06 -5.92
C ARG A 262 4.93 -5.03 -5.46
N LEU A 263 4.77 -5.71 -4.33
CA LEU A 263 5.68 -6.79 -3.91
C LEU A 263 5.62 -7.94 -4.91
N SER A 264 4.42 -8.34 -5.33
CA SER A 264 4.22 -9.41 -6.30
C SER A 264 4.89 -9.09 -7.65
N TYR A 265 4.78 -7.84 -8.11
CA TYR A 265 5.48 -7.34 -9.30
C TYR A 265 7.01 -7.38 -9.12
N THR A 266 7.54 -6.82 -8.03
CA THR A 266 8.99 -6.73 -7.77
C THR A 266 9.66 -8.09 -7.60
N PHE A 267 9.00 -9.06 -6.95
CA PHE A 267 9.56 -10.38 -6.66
C PHE A 267 9.03 -11.49 -7.61
N ASN A 268 8.44 -11.12 -8.76
CA ASN A 268 7.94 -12.06 -9.78
C ASN A 268 6.93 -13.10 -9.23
N ALA A 269 6.14 -12.75 -8.21
CA ALA A 269 5.23 -13.67 -7.55
C ALA A 269 3.94 -13.84 -8.37
N CYS A 270 3.70 -15.05 -8.90
CA CYS A 270 2.50 -15.33 -9.70
C CYS A 270 1.37 -16.05 -8.93
N GLY A 271 1.53 -16.26 -7.62
CA GLY A 271 0.50 -16.81 -6.75
C GLY A 271 -0.54 -15.78 -6.31
N PRO A 272 -1.36 -16.11 -5.29
CA PRO A 272 -2.37 -15.20 -4.76
C PRO A 272 -1.74 -13.91 -4.21
N SER A 273 -2.29 -12.76 -4.58
CA SER A 273 -1.80 -11.42 -4.18
C SER A 273 -2.96 -10.61 -3.59
N LEU A 274 -3.00 -10.46 -2.27
CA LEU A 274 -4.14 -9.89 -1.53
C LEU A 274 -3.71 -8.83 -0.51
N THR A 275 -4.43 -7.71 -0.45
CA THR A 275 -4.39 -6.76 0.68
C THR A 275 -5.68 -6.91 1.49
N ILE A 276 -5.58 -6.95 2.82
CA ILE A 276 -6.65 -7.34 3.74
C ILE A 276 -6.78 -6.27 4.84
N ASP A 277 -7.98 -5.70 4.96
CA ASP A 277 -8.38 -4.86 6.10
C ASP A 277 -9.42 -5.61 6.95
N SER A 278 -9.12 -5.76 8.23
CA SER A 278 -10.06 -6.17 9.28
C SER A 278 -9.82 -5.35 10.56
N ALA A 279 -9.46 -4.08 10.41
CA ALA A 279 -8.94 -3.20 11.45
C ALA A 279 -7.78 -3.88 12.22
N SER A 280 -7.78 -3.81 13.55
CA SER A 280 -6.69 -4.31 14.41
C SER A 280 -6.34 -5.80 14.31
N SER A 281 -7.11 -6.62 13.59
CA SER A 281 -6.78 -8.03 13.33
C SER A 281 -6.12 -8.29 11.97
N SER A 282 -6.01 -7.29 11.09
CA SER A 282 -5.61 -7.41 9.68
C SER A 282 -4.39 -8.31 9.45
N ALA A 283 -3.30 -8.11 10.20
CA ALA A 283 -2.10 -8.93 10.10
C ALA A 283 -2.32 -10.43 10.37
N LEU A 284 -3.13 -10.79 11.39
CA LEU A 284 -3.40 -12.20 11.70
C LEU A 284 -4.46 -12.81 10.78
N VAL A 285 -5.39 -12.00 10.25
CA VAL A 285 -6.26 -12.45 9.15
C VAL A 285 -5.44 -12.72 7.90
N ALA A 286 -4.45 -11.88 7.55
CA ALA A 286 -3.53 -12.13 6.45
C ALA A 286 -2.71 -13.42 6.66
N VAL A 287 -2.19 -13.68 7.87
CA VAL A 287 -1.53 -14.97 8.20
C VAL A 287 -2.50 -16.15 8.03
N SER A 288 -3.75 -16.03 8.50
CA SER A 288 -4.75 -17.10 8.40
C SER A 288 -5.17 -17.37 6.95
N VAL A 289 -5.37 -16.32 6.14
CA VAL A 289 -5.71 -16.44 4.72
C VAL A 289 -4.54 -17.03 3.93
N ALA A 290 -3.31 -16.57 4.17
CA ALA A 290 -2.10 -17.13 3.58
C ALA A 290 -1.96 -18.62 3.87
N ALA A 291 -2.13 -19.01 5.14
CA ALA A 291 -2.03 -20.40 5.56
C ALA A 291 -3.09 -21.28 4.88
N SER A 292 -4.34 -20.85 4.78
CA SER A 292 -5.37 -21.59 4.02
C SER A 292 -5.01 -21.76 2.54
N HIS A 293 -4.48 -20.74 1.85
CA HIS A 293 -4.04 -20.87 0.46
C HIS A 293 -2.87 -21.88 0.31
N MET A 294 -1.99 -21.98 1.32
CA MET A 294 -0.90 -22.97 1.35
C MET A 294 -1.39 -24.39 1.65
N GLU A 295 -2.37 -24.55 2.55
CA GLU A 295 -3.01 -25.85 2.81
C GLU A 295 -3.75 -26.37 1.56
N MET A 296 -4.47 -25.48 0.86
CA MET A 296 -5.11 -25.75 -0.43
C MET A 296 -4.11 -25.95 -1.59
N GLY A 297 -2.82 -25.70 -1.37
CA GLY A 297 -1.75 -25.89 -2.37
C GLY A 297 -1.71 -24.86 -3.50
N GLN A 298 -2.42 -23.73 -3.34
CA GLN A 298 -2.45 -22.61 -4.29
C GLN A 298 -1.16 -21.79 -4.26
N CYS A 299 -0.42 -21.83 -3.16
CA CYS A 299 0.98 -21.41 -3.08
C CYS A 299 1.79 -22.40 -2.22
N ASP A 300 3.09 -22.56 -2.51
CA ASP A 300 3.98 -23.42 -1.71
C ASP A 300 4.88 -22.58 -0.77
N ALA A 301 5.02 -21.27 -1.05
CA ALA A 301 5.64 -20.26 -0.19
C ALA A 301 4.92 -18.91 -0.35
N CYS A 302 5.01 -18.01 0.63
CA CYS A 302 4.48 -16.65 0.50
C CYS A 302 5.12 -15.62 1.45
N LEU A 303 5.06 -14.35 1.06
CA LEU A 303 5.26 -13.23 1.99
C LEU A 303 3.93 -12.93 2.70
N VAL A 304 3.99 -12.73 4.02
CA VAL A 304 2.91 -12.13 4.79
C VAL A 304 3.43 -10.84 5.43
N GLY A 305 3.05 -9.71 4.84
CA GLY A 305 3.43 -8.37 5.29
C GLY A 305 2.34 -7.68 6.11
N SER A 306 2.72 -6.67 6.88
CA SER A 306 1.77 -5.72 7.45
C SER A 306 2.43 -4.40 7.83
N SER A 307 1.75 -3.29 7.60
CA SER A 307 2.20 -1.93 7.91
C SER A 307 1.10 -1.10 8.56
N SER A 308 1.51 -0.06 9.29
CA SER A 308 0.65 1.02 9.76
C SER A 308 1.51 2.27 9.95
N LEU A 309 1.12 3.43 9.42
CA LEU A 309 1.83 4.70 9.60
C LEU A 309 0.91 5.81 10.07
N MET A 310 1.42 6.67 10.96
CA MET A 310 0.73 7.86 11.46
C MET A 310 1.23 9.09 10.70
N LEU A 311 0.50 9.48 9.66
CA LEU A 311 0.84 10.59 8.77
C LEU A 311 -0.07 11.81 8.97
N VAL A 312 -1.33 11.62 9.41
CA VAL A 312 -2.31 12.72 9.52
C VAL A 312 -2.99 12.79 10.90
N PRO A 313 -3.32 14.00 11.39
CA PRO A 313 -3.92 14.16 12.72
C PRO A 313 -5.37 13.65 12.80
N GLU A 314 -6.12 13.60 11.70
CA GLU A 314 -7.58 13.30 11.71
C GLU A 314 -7.93 11.94 12.33
N ALA A 315 -7.16 10.89 12.06
CA ALA A 315 -7.38 9.58 12.68
C ALA A 315 -7.21 9.65 14.20
N THR A 316 -6.21 10.40 14.69
CA THR A 316 -5.99 10.63 16.12
C THR A 316 -7.12 11.47 16.74
N VAL A 317 -7.64 12.48 16.02
CA VAL A 317 -8.82 13.26 16.46
C VAL A 317 -10.05 12.37 16.61
N ALA A 318 -10.34 11.51 15.63
CA ALA A 318 -11.48 10.60 15.68
C ALA A 318 -11.38 9.60 16.85
N LEU A 319 -10.20 9.05 17.09
CA LEU A 319 -9.93 8.13 18.20
C LEU A 319 -9.99 8.82 19.58
N CYS A 320 -9.59 10.10 19.67
CA CYS A 320 -9.82 10.95 20.84
C CYS A 320 -11.32 11.23 21.06
N ALA A 321 -12.08 11.58 20.01
CA ALA A 321 -13.52 11.82 20.10
C ALA A 321 -14.30 10.56 20.50
N ALA A 322 -13.85 9.38 20.06
CA ALA A 322 -14.38 8.09 20.47
C ALA A 322 -13.92 7.63 21.88
N GLY A 323 -13.05 8.40 22.55
CA GLY A 323 -12.54 8.09 23.90
C GLY A 323 -11.67 6.83 23.98
N MET A 324 -11.07 6.39 22.87
CA MET A 324 -10.35 5.12 22.80
C MET A 324 -8.90 5.19 23.29
N LEU A 325 -8.30 6.38 23.26
CA LEU A 325 -6.87 6.56 23.56
C LEU A 325 -6.60 6.82 25.04
N ALA A 326 -5.54 6.23 25.59
CA ALA A 326 -5.06 6.52 26.94
C ALA A 326 -4.54 7.97 27.02
N LEU A 327 -4.86 8.71 28.08
CA LEU A 327 -4.46 10.12 28.27
C LEU A 327 -2.94 10.36 28.15
N ASP A 328 -2.15 9.36 28.54
CA ASP A 328 -0.68 9.34 28.50
C ASP A 328 -0.13 8.36 27.46
N SER A 329 -0.96 7.89 26.53
CA SER A 329 -0.58 7.08 25.35
C SER A 329 0.15 5.76 25.67
N ARG A 330 0.02 5.20 26.88
CA ARG A 330 0.55 3.85 27.21
C ARG A 330 -0.56 2.82 27.30
N CYS A 331 -0.40 1.70 26.59
CA CYS A 331 -1.24 0.51 26.77
C CYS A 331 -0.97 -0.14 28.12
N ARG A 332 -2.02 -0.57 28.84
CA ARG A 332 -1.92 -1.17 30.18
C ARG A 332 -2.67 -2.49 30.28
N PRO A 333 -2.19 -3.56 29.60
CA PRO A 333 -2.92 -4.81 29.46
C PRO A 333 -3.32 -5.38 30.82
N PHE A 334 -4.63 -5.52 31.05
CA PHE A 334 -5.26 -6.11 32.24
C PHE A 334 -5.04 -5.37 33.58
N ASP A 335 -4.33 -4.24 33.60
CA ASP A 335 -4.04 -3.50 34.85
C ASP A 335 -5.25 -2.69 35.34
N ALA A 336 -5.36 -2.48 36.65
CA ALA A 336 -6.39 -1.64 37.26
C ALA A 336 -6.39 -0.17 36.78
N ALA A 337 -5.28 0.33 36.23
CA ALA A 337 -5.17 1.65 35.62
C ALA A 337 -5.46 1.68 34.10
N ALA A 338 -5.90 0.57 33.49
CA ALA A 338 -6.36 0.50 32.11
C ALA A 338 -7.36 1.64 31.79
N ASN A 339 -7.07 2.44 30.76
CA ASN A 339 -7.78 3.68 30.43
C ASN A 339 -7.86 3.99 28.93
N GLY A 340 -7.49 3.06 28.06
CA GLY A 340 -7.35 3.26 26.61
C GLY A 340 -6.05 2.67 26.08
N TYR A 341 -5.76 2.88 24.80
CA TYR A 341 -4.50 2.47 24.18
C TYR A 341 -3.67 3.67 23.68
N GLY A 342 -2.37 3.47 23.43
CA GLY A 342 -1.55 4.43 22.69
C GLY A 342 -1.41 4.01 21.23
N ARG A 343 -1.55 4.93 20.26
CA ARG A 343 -1.26 4.61 18.85
C ARG A 343 0.23 4.30 18.66
N GLY A 344 0.53 3.45 17.70
CA GLY A 344 1.89 3.19 17.22
C GLY A 344 1.92 3.03 15.69
N GLU A 345 3.11 3.13 15.11
CA GLU A 345 3.38 2.89 13.69
C GLU A 345 4.60 1.99 13.49
N GLY A 346 4.68 1.33 12.33
CA GLY A 346 5.72 0.38 11.99
C GLY A 346 5.28 -0.64 10.95
N ALA A 347 6.17 -1.58 10.62
CA ALA A 347 5.89 -2.67 9.71
C ALA A 347 6.66 -3.95 10.07
N VAL A 348 6.10 -5.10 9.69
CA VAL A 348 6.68 -6.43 9.89
C VAL A 348 6.38 -7.27 8.66
N VAL A 349 7.33 -8.09 8.21
CA VAL A 349 7.13 -9.07 7.13
C VAL A 349 7.62 -10.43 7.59
N PHE A 350 6.83 -11.47 7.29
CA PHE A 350 7.16 -12.88 7.47
C PHE A 350 7.29 -13.56 6.10
N LEU A 351 8.24 -14.48 5.98
CA LEU A 351 8.31 -15.44 4.88
C LEU A 351 7.84 -16.81 5.38
N LEU A 352 6.80 -17.35 4.74
CA LEU A 352 6.21 -18.65 5.05
C LEU A 352 6.57 -19.69 3.97
N GLU A 353 6.87 -20.92 4.39
CA GLU A 353 7.06 -22.08 3.51
C GLU A 353 6.21 -23.28 3.93
N ARG A 354 5.68 -24.01 2.95
CA ARG A 354 5.04 -25.31 3.16
C ARG A 354 6.11 -26.41 3.20
N GLN A 355 6.57 -26.76 4.39
CA GLN A 355 7.60 -27.77 4.59
C GLN A 355 6.99 -29.17 4.78
N MET A 356 7.40 -30.12 3.93
CA MET A 356 7.03 -31.54 4.01
C MET A 356 7.95 -32.27 5.00
N TYR A 357 7.37 -32.88 6.04
CA TYR A 357 8.16 -33.68 6.98
C TYR A 357 8.40 -35.09 6.43
N SER A 358 9.64 -35.38 6.04
CA SER A 358 10.11 -36.74 5.78
C SER A 358 11.29 -37.09 6.69
N PRO A 359 11.29 -38.22 7.42
CA PRO A 359 12.42 -38.65 8.25
C PRO A 359 13.72 -38.88 7.46
N GLU A 360 13.61 -39.12 6.16
CA GLU A 360 14.70 -39.51 5.26
C GLU A 360 15.26 -38.32 4.47
N SER A 361 14.61 -37.15 4.53
CA SER A 361 15.07 -35.95 3.84
C SER A 361 16.39 -35.44 4.42
N ARG A 362 17.42 -35.40 3.57
CA ARG A 362 18.71 -34.77 3.91
C ARG A 362 18.65 -33.25 4.01
N CYS A 363 17.60 -32.61 3.49
CA CYS A 363 17.39 -31.18 3.67
C CYS A 363 16.79 -30.92 5.06
N LYS A 364 17.65 -30.63 6.04
CA LYS A 364 17.25 -29.97 7.29
C LYS A 364 16.94 -28.50 7.01
N GLN A 365 15.85 -28.26 6.29
CA GLN A 365 15.32 -26.93 6.02
C GLN A 365 15.03 -26.28 7.38
N LYS A 366 15.61 -25.09 7.60
CA LYS A 366 15.55 -24.41 8.89
C LYS A 366 14.29 -23.55 8.98
N SER A 367 13.86 -23.27 10.20
CA SER A 367 12.74 -22.37 10.49
C SER A 367 12.86 -21.77 11.89
N LEU A 368 12.00 -20.78 12.18
CA LEU A 368 11.90 -20.11 13.47
C LEU A 368 10.79 -20.74 14.32
N ALA A 369 9.64 -21.00 13.71
CA ALA A 369 8.51 -21.72 14.30
C ALA A 369 7.64 -22.37 13.21
N THR A 370 6.80 -23.31 13.63
CA THR A 370 5.75 -23.90 12.79
C THR A 370 4.38 -23.36 13.20
N ILE A 371 3.56 -22.92 12.25
CA ILE A 371 2.14 -22.63 12.48
C ILE A 371 1.41 -23.96 12.65
N ARG A 372 0.74 -24.14 13.79
CA ARG A 372 0.07 -25.41 14.17
C ARG A 372 -1.43 -25.38 14.05
N GLY A 373 -2.01 -24.19 14.10
CA GLY A 373 -3.38 -23.90 13.73
C GLY A 373 -3.59 -22.40 13.69
N HIS A 374 -4.59 -21.98 12.93
CA HIS A 374 -5.02 -20.58 12.83
C HIS A 374 -6.53 -20.55 12.62
N GLY A 375 -7.12 -19.36 12.73
CA GLY A 375 -8.52 -19.17 12.39
C GLY A 375 -9.01 -17.76 12.66
N THR A 376 -10.21 -17.49 12.15
CA THR A 376 -10.89 -16.20 12.25
C THR A 376 -12.38 -16.40 12.53
N ASN A 377 -13.03 -15.49 13.25
CA ASN A 377 -14.49 -15.43 13.34
C ASN A 377 -14.99 -13.98 13.51
N HIS A 378 -16.31 -13.82 13.59
CA HIS A 378 -16.93 -12.53 13.87
C HIS A 378 -17.65 -12.54 15.22
N ASN A 379 -17.82 -11.36 15.84
CA ASN A 379 -18.62 -11.18 17.05
C ASN A 379 -20.12 -11.49 16.87
N GLY A 380 -20.59 -11.62 15.63
CA GLY A 380 -22.02 -11.70 15.31
C GLY A 380 -22.77 -10.43 15.72
N ARG A 381 -24.02 -10.58 16.18
CA ARG A 381 -24.81 -9.46 16.72
C ARG A 381 -24.42 -9.18 18.18
N SER A 382 -23.69 -8.08 18.40
CA SER A 382 -23.25 -7.57 19.71
C SER A 382 -24.10 -6.37 20.19
N VAL A 383 -23.74 -5.78 21.32
CA VAL A 383 -24.40 -4.57 21.87
C VAL A 383 -24.09 -3.27 21.09
N SER A 384 -22.98 -3.24 20.36
CA SER A 384 -22.64 -2.23 19.35
C SER A 384 -21.59 -2.82 18.39
N VAL A 385 -21.50 -2.28 17.18
CA VAL A 385 -20.51 -2.71 16.16
C VAL A 385 -19.05 -2.60 16.65
N THR A 386 -18.78 -1.73 17.62
CA THR A 386 -17.46 -1.54 18.23
C THR A 386 -17.21 -2.41 19.47
N ALA A 387 -18.22 -3.12 20.00
CA ALA A 387 -18.08 -3.91 21.21
C ALA A 387 -17.48 -5.31 20.95
N PRO A 388 -16.46 -5.74 21.72
CA PRO A 388 -15.92 -7.10 21.66
C PRO A 388 -16.90 -8.13 22.27
N SER A 389 -16.71 -9.41 21.95
CA SER A 389 -17.57 -10.52 22.42
C SER A 389 -16.73 -11.65 23.02
N ASP A 390 -16.93 -11.92 24.31
CA ASP A 390 -16.27 -13.01 25.04
C ASP A 390 -16.70 -14.39 24.51
N VAL A 391 -17.98 -14.54 24.13
CA VAL A 391 -18.51 -15.76 23.49
C VAL A 391 -17.82 -16.01 22.14
N ALA A 392 -17.61 -14.97 21.31
CA ALA A 392 -16.94 -15.12 20.03
C ALA A 392 -15.45 -15.43 20.18
N GLN A 393 -14.76 -14.71 21.07
CA GLN A 393 -13.34 -14.95 21.37
C GLN A 393 -13.11 -16.34 21.97
N LYS A 394 -13.99 -16.80 22.88
CA LYS A 394 -13.98 -18.18 23.39
C LYS A 394 -14.14 -19.19 22.25
N LYS A 395 -15.18 -19.06 21.42
CA LYS A 395 -15.43 -19.96 20.28
C LYS A 395 -14.24 -20.03 19.32
N LEU A 396 -13.54 -18.90 19.11
CA LEU A 396 -12.33 -18.85 18.28
C LEU A 396 -11.18 -19.63 18.91
N LEU A 397 -10.85 -19.37 20.18
CA LEU A 397 -9.77 -20.06 20.90
C LEU A 397 -10.01 -21.58 20.93
N GLU A 398 -11.22 -22.01 21.31
CA GLU A 398 -11.60 -23.43 21.29
C GLU A 398 -11.60 -24.02 19.87
N GLY A 399 -11.94 -23.23 18.85
CA GLY A 399 -11.90 -23.65 17.45
C GLY A 399 -10.49 -23.95 16.97
N VAL A 400 -9.56 -23.02 17.18
CA VAL A 400 -8.17 -23.13 16.70
C VAL A 400 -7.38 -24.19 17.48
N LEU A 401 -7.61 -24.34 18.80
CA LEU A 401 -7.03 -25.45 19.58
C LEU A 401 -7.48 -26.82 19.03
N ARG A 402 -8.77 -26.95 18.71
CA ARG A 402 -9.37 -28.19 18.18
C ARG A 402 -8.84 -28.55 16.79
N THR A 403 -8.72 -27.59 15.87
CA THR A 403 -8.15 -27.84 14.53
C THR A 403 -6.64 -28.12 14.58
N ALA A 404 -5.90 -27.42 15.45
CA ALA A 404 -4.47 -27.68 15.69
C ALA A 404 -4.18 -29.07 16.30
N SER A 405 -5.21 -29.70 16.90
CA SER A 405 -5.10 -30.87 17.79
C SER A 405 -4.19 -30.59 19.00
N VAL A 406 -4.43 -29.47 19.68
CA VAL A 406 -3.66 -28.96 20.83
C VAL A 406 -4.58 -28.81 22.04
N GLU A 407 -4.20 -29.41 23.17
CA GLU A 407 -4.91 -29.24 24.44
C GLU A 407 -4.52 -27.90 25.11
N PRO A 408 -5.45 -27.21 25.81
CA PRO A 408 -5.21 -25.87 26.37
C PRO A 408 -3.99 -25.77 27.29
N GLN A 409 -3.59 -26.85 27.96
CA GLN A 409 -2.48 -26.87 28.93
C GLN A 409 -1.10 -26.99 28.27
N GLN A 410 -1.04 -27.29 26.96
CA GLN A 410 0.20 -27.37 26.19
C GLN A 410 0.71 -25.99 25.75
N VAL A 411 -0.18 -24.99 25.67
CA VAL A 411 0.17 -23.60 25.36
C VAL A 411 0.85 -22.98 26.58
N ALA A 412 2.14 -22.66 26.49
CA ALA A 412 2.89 -22.08 27.61
C ALA A 412 2.72 -20.56 27.69
N TYR A 413 2.64 -19.90 26.52
CA TYR A 413 2.55 -18.45 26.40
C TYR A 413 1.35 -18.02 25.55
N LEU A 414 0.71 -16.91 25.92
CA LEU A 414 -0.32 -16.25 25.14
C LEU A 414 0.02 -14.76 24.97
N GLU A 415 0.29 -14.38 23.73
CA GLU A 415 0.29 -12.98 23.33
C GLU A 415 -1.17 -12.53 23.13
N ALA A 416 -1.65 -11.72 24.07
CA ALA A 416 -3.00 -11.18 24.07
C ALA A 416 -3.15 -10.03 23.06
N HIS A 417 -4.40 -9.78 22.65
CA HIS A 417 -4.74 -8.54 21.98
C HIS A 417 -4.48 -7.34 22.93
N GLY A 418 -4.91 -7.44 24.19
CA GLY A 418 -4.41 -6.71 25.37
C GLY A 418 -4.08 -5.25 25.11
N THR A 419 -5.11 -4.40 25.02
CA THR A 419 -4.96 -3.00 24.58
C THR A 419 -4.81 -2.00 25.71
N GLY A 420 -5.20 -2.36 26.94
CA GLY A 420 -5.35 -1.41 28.05
C GLY A 420 -6.75 -0.78 28.11
N THR A 421 -7.74 -1.39 27.46
CA THR A 421 -9.13 -0.88 27.46
C THR A 421 -9.95 -1.63 28.51
N LYS A 422 -10.62 -0.89 29.41
CA LYS A 422 -11.35 -1.50 30.55
C LYS A 422 -12.34 -2.59 30.15
N LEU A 423 -13.06 -2.39 29.04
CA LEU A 423 -14.03 -3.35 28.53
C LEU A 423 -13.36 -4.48 27.74
N GLY A 424 -12.42 -4.15 26.84
CA GLY A 424 -11.74 -5.13 25.99
C GLY A 424 -10.90 -6.11 26.78
N ASP A 425 -10.02 -5.62 27.65
CA ASP A 425 -9.16 -6.43 28.50
C ASP A 425 -9.98 -7.35 29.45
N THR A 426 -11.15 -6.88 29.92
CA THR A 426 -12.06 -7.69 30.77
C THR A 426 -12.74 -8.80 29.99
N ILE A 427 -13.17 -8.53 28.75
CA ILE A 427 -13.81 -9.52 27.86
C ILE A 427 -12.80 -10.55 27.37
N GLU A 428 -11.60 -10.11 26.97
CA GLU A 428 -10.51 -11.00 26.57
C GLU A 428 -10.06 -11.89 27.72
N PHE A 429 -9.79 -11.35 28.91
CA PHE A 429 -9.34 -12.18 30.04
C PHE A 429 -10.38 -13.23 30.43
N ARG A 430 -11.68 -12.91 30.35
CA ARG A 430 -12.76 -13.88 30.56
C ARG A 430 -12.75 -14.99 29.50
N ALA A 431 -12.58 -14.65 28.22
CA ALA A 431 -12.44 -15.63 27.16
C ALA A 431 -11.22 -16.55 27.39
N ILE A 432 -10.06 -15.97 27.73
CA ILE A 432 -8.83 -16.70 28.07
C ILE A 432 -9.06 -17.66 29.24
N LYS A 433 -9.55 -17.15 30.38
CA LYS A 433 -9.88 -17.95 31.57
C LYS A 433 -10.82 -19.11 31.24
N SER A 434 -11.85 -18.86 30.42
CA SER A 434 -12.87 -19.85 30.05
C SER A 434 -12.39 -21.02 29.17
N VAL A 435 -11.16 -20.95 28.65
CA VAL A 435 -10.52 -21.98 27.81
C VAL A 435 -9.28 -22.55 28.49
N PHE A 436 -8.43 -21.71 29.07
CA PHE A 436 -7.09 -22.09 29.52
C PHE A 436 -6.97 -22.42 31.01
N SER A 437 -8.00 -22.20 31.84
CA SER A 437 -7.97 -22.50 33.29
C SER A 437 -8.02 -24.00 33.61
N THR A 438 -8.71 -24.79 32.79
CA THR A 438 -8.85 -26.25 32.97
C THR A 438 -7.49 -26.92 33.09
N SER A 439 -7.30 -27.76 34.11
CA SER A 439 -6.10 -28.59 34.32
C SER A 439 -4.76 -27.83 34.35
N ARG A 440 -4.77 -26.54 34.73
CA ARG A 440 -3.56 -25.80 35.11
C ARG A 440 -3.11 -26.13 36.53
N SER A 441 -1.90 -25.69 36.88
CA SER A 441 -1.38 -25.67 38.25
C SER A 441 -0.43 -24.49 38.42
N VAL A 442 -0.12 -24.15 39.67
CA VAL A 442 0.90 -23.13 40.04
C VAL A 442 2.27 -23.40 39.39
N ASP A 443 2.60 -24.66 39.08
CA ASP A 443 3.83 -25.09 38.40
C ASP A 443 3.74 -25.07 36.86
N ASN A 444 2.53 -24.96 36.28
CA ASN A 444 2.28 -24.82 34.83
C ASN A 444 1.23 -23.72 34.52
N PRO A 445 1.42 -22.47 34.99
CA PRO A 445 0.47 -21.39 34.75
C PRO A 445 0.47 -21.00 33.28
N LEU A 446 -0.61 -20.38 32.78
CA LEU A 446 -0.53 -19.69 31.50
C LEU A 446 0.24 -18.38 31.67
N LEU A 447 1.33 -18.19 30.92
CA LEU A 447 2.03 -16.90 30.85
C LEU A 447 1.33 -16.01 29.82
N ILE A 448 0.89 -14.81 30.21
CA ILE A 448 0.11 -13.88 29.38
C ILE A 448 0.89 -12.57 29.23
N GLY A 449 0.92 -11.99 28.03
CA GLY A 449 1.51 -10.67 27.80
C GLY A 449 1.00 -9.95 26.56
N SER A 450 1.39 -8.69 26.39
CA SER A 450 1.11 -7.90 25.18
C SER A 450 2.23 -6.89 24.90
N GLY A 451 2.85 -6.99 23.72
CA GLY A 451 3.92 -6.10 23.24
C GLY A 451 3.44 -4.68 22.94
N LYS A 452 2.12 -4.44 22.92
CA LYS A 452 1.55 -3.09 22.86
C LYS A 452 1.94 -2.23 24.07
N SER A 453 2.28 -2.87 25.19
CA SER A 453 2.86 -2.19 26.36
C SER A 453 4.26 -1.61 26.12
N ASN A 454 4.99 -2.06 25.09
CA ASN A 454 6.28 -1.49 24.69
C ASN A 454 6.14 -0.46 23.57
N VAL A 455 5.44 -0.81 22.48
CA VAL A 455 5.44 -0.04 21.21
C VAL A 455 4.09 0.61 20.84
N GLY A 456 3.09 0.51 21.71
CA GLY A 456 1.72 0.93 21.42
C GLY A 456 0.96 -0.03 20.51
N HIS A 457 -0.26 0.35 20.13
CA HIS A 457 -1.10 -0.39 19.20
C HIS A 457 -0.83 0.07 17.76
N LEU A 458 -0.09 -0.72 17.00
CA LEU A 458 0.18 -0.50 15.56
C LEU A 458 -1.01 -0.85 14.65
N GLU A 459 -2.23 -0.53 15.07
CA GLU A 459 -3.49 -0.77 14.33
C GLU A 459 -3.51 -2.11 13.55
N GLY A 460 -3.63 -2.10 12.22
CA GLY A 460 -3.65 -3.33 11.41
C GLY A 460 -2.40 -4.23 11.52
N CYS A 461 -1.23 -3.63 11.81
CA CYS A 461 0.06 -4.30 12.02
C CYS A 461 0.23 -4.84 13.45
N ALA A 462 -0.63 -4.48 14.40
CA ALA A 462 -0.47 -4.90 15.80
C ALA A 462 -0.58 -6.42 16.02
N GLY A 463 -1.24 -7.14 15.11
CA GLY A 463 -1.22 -8.61 15.08
C GLY A 463 0.15 -9.20 14.68
N ALA A 464 0.86 -8.55 13.74
CA ALA A 464 2.19 -8.94 13.33
C ALA A 464 3.24 -8.67 14.41
N VAL A 465 3.13 -7.55 15.14
CA VAL A 465 3.97 -7.28 16.33
C VAL A 465 3.80 -8.37 17.38
N GLY A 466 2.56 -8.78 17.65
CA GLY A 466 2.27 -9.86 18.57
C GLY A 466 2.86 -11.20 18.12
N LEU A 467 2.71 -11.55 16.84
CA LEU A 467 3.28 -12.76 16.27
C LEU A 467 4.82 -12.74 16.34
N LEU A 468 5.46 -11.62 15.96
CA LEU A 468 6.91 -11.43 16.06
C LEU A 468 7.41 -11.61 17.50
N LYS A 469 6.74 -10.99 18.48
CA LYS A 469 7.07 -11.16 19.89
C LYS A 469 6.92 -12.62 20.34
N ALA A 470 5.83 -13.30 19.97
CA ALA A 470 5.62 -14.70 20.33
C ALA A 470 6.68 -15.64 19.70
N LEU A 471 7.10 -15.37 18.46
CA LEU A 471 8.21 -16.09 17.81
C LEU A 471 9.53 -15.91 18.56
N LEU A 472 9.87 -14.68 18.94
CA LEU A 472 11.09 -14.40 19.71
C LEU A 472 11.04 -15.06 21.11
N VAL A 473 9.87 -15.07 21.75
CA VAL A 473 9.63 -15.80 23.02
C VAL A 473 9.88 -17.31 22.86
N LEU A 474 9.42 -17.93 21.78
CA LEU A 474 9.66 -19.35 21.50
C LEU A 474 11.13 -19.63 21.17
N TYR A 475 11.78 -18.75 20.41
CA TYR A 475 13.16 -18.87 19.96
C TYR A 475 14.17 -18.74 21.12
N PHE A 476 14.09 -17.65 21.89
CA PHE A 476 14.96 -17.44 23.04
C PHE A 476 14.54 -18.24 24.28
N ARG A 477 13.33 -18.81 24.28
CA ARG A 477 12.74 -19.56 25.40
C ARG A 477 12.69 -18.71 26.68
N GLU A 478 12.42 -17.42 26.52
CA GLU A 478 12.20 -16.44 27.59
C GLU A 478 10.94 -15.63 27.30
N VAL A 479 10.18 -15.28 28.33
CA VAL A 479 9.06 -14.32 28.25
C VAL A 479 9.53 -12.97 28.78
N PRO A 480 9.53 -11.89 27.98
CA PRO A 480 9.87 -10.53 28.43
C PRO A 480 8.78 -9.95 29.35
N PRO A 481 9.10 -8.90 30.14
CA PRO A 481 8.09 -8.19 30.92
C PRO A 481 7.01 -7.56 30.04
N THR A 482 5.74 -7.62 30.47
CA THR A 482 4.68 -6.74 29.96
C THR A 482 4.68 -5.47 30.79
N LEU A 483 4.87 -4.32 30.14
CA LEU A 483 5.05 -3.05 30.84
C LEU A 483 3.76 -2.52 31.46
N HIS A 484 3.95 -1.61 32.41
CA HIS A 484 2.91 -0.88 33.16
C HIS A 484 1.96 -1.72 34.03
N PHE A 485 1.94 -3.06 33.90
CA PHE A 485 1.19 -3.95 34.78
C PHE A 485 1.75 -3.95 36.21
N LYS A 486 0.86 -3.71 37.18
CA LYS A 486 1.14 -3.64 38.62
C LYS A 486 0.13 -4.46 39.44
N LYS A 487 -1.14 -4.45 39.04
CA LYS A 487 -2.21 -5.25 39.65
C LYS A 487 -3.34 -5.48 38.65
N ILE A 488 -3.84 -6.71 38.59
CA ILE A 488 -5.05 -7.08 37.84
C ILE A 488 -6.23 -6.13 38.15
N SER A 489 -6.98 -5.78 37.10
CA SER A 489 -8.15 -4.91 37.20
C SER A 489 -9.26 -5.54 38.05
N PRO A 490 -9.92 -4.79 38.96
CA PRO A 490 -11.04 -5.31 39.76
C PRO A 490 -12.33 -5.55 38.94
N LEU A 491 -12.30 -5.33 37.62
CA LEU A 491 -13.36 -5.73 36.69
C LEU A 491 -13.14 -7.14 36.12
N ILE A 492 -11.92 -7.68 36.28
CA ILE A 492 -11.54 -9.02 35.86
C ILE A 492 -11.78 -9.97 37.04
N ASP A 493 -12.54 -11.04 36.80
CA ASP A 493 -12.60 -12.21 37.67
C ASP A 493 -11.49 -13.19 37.29
N ASP A 494 -10.44 -13.27 38.11
CA ASP A 494 -9.32 -14.20 37.94
C ASP A 494 -9.33 -15.38 38.95
N GLU A 495 -10.37 -15.51 39.79
CA GLU A 495 -10.45 -16.57 40.80
C GLU A 495 -10.39 -17.97 40.18
N GLY A 496 -9.55 -18.85 40.74
CA GLY A 496 -9.43 -20.25 40.29
C GLY A 496 -8.68 -20.44 38.96
N PHE A 497 -7.93 -19.45 38.48
CA PHE A 497 -7.09 -19.57 37.29
C PHE A 497 -5.61 -19.40 37.63
N ASP A 498 -4.79 -20.43 37.34
CA ASP A 498 -3.33 -20.31 37.43
C ASP A 498 -2.77 -19.64 36.16
N TYR A 499 -2.47 -18.35 36.26
CA TYR A 499 -1.86 -17.53 35.23
C TYR A 499 -0.75 -16.64 35.82
N GLN A 500 0.13 -16.09 34.97
CA GLN A 500 1.01 -14.99 35.35
C GLN A 500 1.12 -13.98 34.21
N ILE A 501 1.06 -12.68 34.53
CA ILE A 501 1.49 -11.59 33.64
C ILE A 501 2.90 -11.19 34.06
N PRO A 502 3.96 -11.47 33.28
CA PRO A 502 5.33 -11.26 33.73
C PRO A 502 5.68 -9.78 33.87
N THR A 503 6.17 -9.39 35.04
CA THR A 503 6.73 -8.05 35.32
C THR A 503 8.26 -8.03 35.31
N LYS A 504 8.87 -9.17 34.95
CA LYS A 504 10.31 -9.43 34.77
C LYS A 504 10.48 -10.55 33.75
N ARG A 505 11.69 -10.75 33.23
CA ARG A 505 11.99 -11.92 32.36
C ARG A 505 11.73 -13.24 33.10
N LEU A 506 11.13 -14.21 32.43
CA LEU A 506 10.91 -15.59 32.92
C LEU A 506 11.39 -16.60 31.87
N THR A 507 12.10 -17.65 32.28
CA THR A 507 12.57 -18.71 31.36
C THR A 507 11.50 -19.79 31.15
N LEU A 508 11.30 -20.21 29.90
CA LEU A 508 10.43 -21.32 29.51
C LEU A 508 11.23 -22.64 29.55
N ALA A 509 11.01 -23.42 30.61
CA ALA A 509 11.83 -24.59 30.92
C ALA A 509 11.51 -25.84 30.08
N GLY A 510 12.53 -26.67 29.86
CA GLY A 510 12.43 -28.00 29.24
C GLY A 510 12.74 -28.04 27.73
N ASP A 511 13.09 -29.22 27.23
CA ASP A 511 13.53 -29.46 25.84
C ASP A 511 12.39 -29.91 24.89
N ARG A 512 11.13 -29.92 25.35
CA ARG A 512 9.98 -30.20 24.47
C ARG A 512 9.69 -29.00 23.55
N PRO A 513 9.01 -29.18 22.42
CA PRO A 513 8.39 -28.07 21.71
C PRO A 513 7.49 -27.25 22.65
N ILE A 514 7.60 -25.93 22.57
CA ILE A 514 6.75 -24.99 23.30
C ILE A 514 5.72 -24.44 22.32
N LEU A 515 4.46 -24.38 22.75
CA LEU A 515 3.38 -23.76 21.99
C LEU A 515 3.07 -22.37 22.55
N ALA A 516 2.88 -21.39 21.66
CA ALA A 516 2.39 -20.07 21.98
C ALA A 516 1.15 -19.72 21.16
N GLY A 517 0.15 -19.10 21.80
CA GLY A 517 -1.01 -18.50 21.13
C GLY A 517 -0.79 -17.01 20.88
N VAL A 518 -1.40 -16.48 19.82
CA VAL A 518 -1.37 -15.06 19.46
C VAL A 518 -2.76 -14.61 19.05
N SER A 519 -3.31 -13.62 19.76
CA SER A 519 -4.66 -13.07 19.52
C SER A 519 -4.62 -11.64 18.98
N SER A 520 -5.51 -11.32 18.04
CA SER A 520 -5.87 -9.92 17.76
C SER A 520 -7.33 -9.79 17.34
N PHE A 521 -8.00 -8.76 17.88
CA PHE A 521 -9.43 -8.53 17.72
C PHE A 521 -9.65 -7.19 17.04
N GLY A 522 -10.30 -7.19 15.89
CA GLY A 522 -10.55 -6.02 15.07
C GLY A 522 -11.76 -5.21 15.57
N LEU A 523 -11.68 -3.89 15.42
CA LEU A 523 -12.86 -3.03 15.46
C LEU A 523 -13.87 -3.52 14.39
N GLY A 524 -15.17 -3.43 14.67
CA GLY A 524 -16.21 -4.10 13.87
C GLY A 524 -16.51 -5.53 14.32
N GLY A 525 -15.52 -6.23 14.91
CA GLY A 525 -15.69 -7.53 15.54
C GLY A 525 -15.06 -8.72 14.81
N CYS A 526 -14.17 -8.50 13.85
CA CYS A 526 -13.41 -9.56 13.19
C CYS A 526 -12.23 -10.01 14.08
N ASN A 527 -12.32 -11.22 14.64
CA ASN A 527 -11.33 -11.80 15.54
C ASN A 527 -10.40 -12.76 14.79
N ALA A 528 -9.11 -12.78 15.14
CA ALA A 528 -8.12 -13.72 14.60
C ALA A 528 -7.24 -14.31 15.72
N HIS A 529 -6.91 -15.60 15.61
CA HIS A 529 -6.02 -16.30 16.54
C HIS A 529 -5.11 -17.30 15.80
N VAL A 530 -3.86 -17.39 16.23
CA VAL A 530 -2.84 -18.27 15.64
C VAL A 530 -2.08 -19.00 16.76
N ILE A 531 -1.82 -20.29 16.58
CA ILE A 531 -0.97 -21.11 17.46
C ILE A 531 0.31 -21.47 16.71
N ILE A 532 1.46 -21.16 17.31
CA ILE A 532 2.81 -21.46 16.81
C ILE A 532 3.58 -22.39 17.76
N GLU A 533 4.47 -23.22 17.21
CA GLU A 533 5.28 -24.20 17.93
C GLU A 533 6.78 -24.01 17.69
N SER A 534 7.60 -24.06 18.75
CA SER A 534 9.05 -23.92 18.66
C SER A 534 9.67 -25.13 17.95
N VAL A 535 10.54 -24.90 16.98
CA VAL A 535 11.22 -25.99 16.25
C VAL A 535 12.26 -26.72 17.11
N PRO A 536 12.66 -27.96 16.75
CA PRO A 536 13.81 -28.62 17.35
C PRO A 536 15.12 -27.86 17.07
N LYS A 537 16.02 -27.80 18.06
CA LYS A 537 17.33 -27.09 18.00
C LYS A 537 18.22 -27.48 16.79
N ASP A 538 18.04 -28.65 16.19
CA ASP A 538 18.80 -29.07 15.00
C ASP A 538 18.20 -28.59 13.65
N ARG A 539 17.04 -27.92 13.71
CA ARG A 539 16.33 -27.25 12.61
C ARG A 539 16.14 -25.75 12.86
N GLU A 540 16.54 -25.27 14.03
CA GLU A 540 16.46 -23.88 14.44
C GLU A 540 17.39 -22.99 13.60
N MET A 541 16.92 -21.81 13.20
CA MET A 541 17.74 -20.82 12.50
C MET A 541 18.84 -20.27 13.41
N ASP A 542 19.99 -19.91 12.82
CA ASP A 542 21.07 -19.24 13.55
C ASP A 542 20.61 -17.85 14.01
N ALA A 543 20.98 -17.46 15.24
CA ALA A 543 20.55 -16.18 15.82
C ALA A 543 21.00 -14.94 15.02
N LEU A 544 21.96 -15.10 14.11
CA LEU A 544 22.33 -14.07 13.16
C LEU A 544 21.17 -13.72 12.22
N SER A 545 20.29 -14.66 11.84
CA SER A 545 19.13 -14.36 10.96
C SER A 545 18.22 -13.28 11.52
N LEU A 546 18.06 -13.22 12.85
CA LEU A 546 17.28 -12.19 13.57
C LEU A 546 17.89 -10.79 13.45
N SER A 547 19.18 -10.71 13.08
CA SER A 547 19.97 -9.48 12.96
C SER A 547 20.46 -9.20 11.52
N ARG A 548 20.18 -10.10 10.56
CA ARG A 548 20.52 -9.86 9.15
C ARG A 548 19.66 -8.73 8.63
N ARG A 549 20.30 -7.83 7.88
CA ARG A 549 19.66 -6.67 7.29
C ARG A 549 20.50 -6.18 6.11
N HIS A 550 19.83 -5.79 5.02
CA HIS A 550 20.48 -5.16 3.89
C HIS A 550 21.02 -3.76 4.26
N ILE A 551 22.06 -3.32 3.55
CA ILE A 551 22.64 -1.98 3.69
C ILE A 551 22.22 -1.16 2.47
N TRP A 552 21.04 -0.55 2.59
CA TRP A 552 20.38 0.27 1.58
C TRP A 552 21.11 1.58 1.28
N ASP A 553 21.17 1.99 0.01
CA ASP A 553 21.63 3.32 -0.40
C ASP A 553 20.46 4.31 -0.39
N HIS A 554 20.10 4.75 0.83
CA HIS A 554 18.88 5.50 1.10
C HIS A 554 18.90 6.94 0.56
N MET A 555 18.13 7.19 -0.50
CA MET A 555 17.71 8.55 -0.88
C MET A 555 16.52 9.03 -0.05
N GLU A 556 16.39 10.36 0.12
CA GLU A 556 15.27 10.99 0.85
C GLU A 556 14.17 11.50 -0.10
N PHE A 557 12.96 11.01 0.14
CA PHE A 557 11.72 11.27 -0.59
C PHE A 557 10.68 11.88 0.37
N PRO A 558 10.61 13.22 0.46
CA PRO A 558 9.81 13.92 1.46
C PRO A 558 8.33 13.49 1.50
N VAL A 559 7.89 13.07 2.68
CA VAL A 559 6.50 12.70 2.98
C VAL A 559 5.65 13.97 3.21
N PHE A 560 6.26 14.98 3.83
CA PHE A 560 5.69 16.28 4.16
C PHE A 560 6.53 17.38 3.49
N GLU A 561 5.92 18.54 3.24
CA GLU A 561 6.62 19.67 2.59
C GLU A 561 7.35 20.56 3.61
N SER A 562 8.44 21.20 3.17
CA SER A 562 9.29 22.07 3.98
C SER A 562 8.66 23.43 4.22
N ALA A 563 8.69 23.92 5.46
CA ALA A 563 8.05 25.17 5.87
C ALA A 563 8.90 26.44 5.63
N ASP A 564 9.95 26.36 4.80
CA ASP A 564 10.99 27.39 4.68
C ASP A 564 10.71 28.50 3.65
N ASP A 565 9.62 28.41 2.87
CA ASP A 565 9.27 29.35 1.78
C ASP A 565 8.72 30.72 2.25
N GLY A 566 9.34 31.32 3.27
CA GLY A 566 9.24 32.73 3.68
C GLY A 566 7.90 33.21 4.28
N ASN A 567 6.79 32.63 3.86
CA ASN A 567 5.48 32.70 4.47
C ASN A 567 5.32 31.55 5.47
N SER A 568 4.76 31.82 6.64
CA SER A 568 4.40 30.78 7.62
C SER A 568 3.19 29.95 7.15
N PHE A 569 3.42 29.03 6.20
CA PHE A 569 2.45 28.02 5.78
C PHE A 569 2.32 26.94 6.87
N GLY A 570 1.49 27.22 7.87
CA GLY A 570 1.03 26.21 8.84
C GLY A 570 0.42 25.01 8.11
N GLY A 571 0.64 23.81 8.67
CA GLY A 571 0.67 22.55 7.93
C GLY A 571 -0.52 22.29 6.98
N LEU A 572 -0.21 21.78 5.79
CA LEU A 572 -1.17 21.49 4.70
C LEU A 572 -2.25 20.45 5.03
N ALA A 573 -2.26 19.88 6.24
CA ALA A 573 -3.42 19.18 6.78
C ALA A 573 -4.67 20.08 6.92
N MET A 574 -4.52 21.41 7.01
CA MET A 574 -5.57 22.31 7.54
C MET A 574 -6.19 23.32 6.55
N ARG A 575 -5.71 23.46 5.31
CA ARG A 575 -5.88 24.70 4.51
C ARG A 575 -6.97 24.73 3.43
N HIS A 576 -8.01 23.91 3.51
CA HIS A 576 -9.24 24.05 2.70
C HIS A 576 -10.48 24.06 3.61
N ASN A 577 -11.04 25.26 3.83
CA ASN A 577 -12.42 25.54 4.30
C ASN A 577 -12.67 27.05 4.58
N VAL A 578 -11.61 27.87 4.72
CA VAL A 578 -11.74 29.28 5.12
C VAL A 578 -12.44 30.13 4.05
N ASP A 579 -12.20 29.85 2.77
CA ASP A 579 -12.64 30.73 1.67
C ASP A 579 -14.10 30.54 1.24
N LEU A 580 -14.72 29.41 1.59
CA LEU A 580 -16.16 29.18 1.43
C LEU A 580 -17.01 30.07 2.37
N CYS A 581 -16.49 30.38 3.56
CA CYS A 581 -17.13 31.31 4.49
C CYS A 581 -16.90 32.79 4.12
N ASN A 582 -15.73 33.13 3.56
CA ASN A 582 -15.40 34.52 3.20
C ASN A 582 -16.13 35.02 1.94
N SER A 583 -16.36 34.13 0.97
CA SER A 583 -17.03 34.45 -0.30
C SER A 583 -18.54 34.74 -0.12
N THR A 584 -19.22 34.00 0.76
CA THR A 584 -20.68 34.12 0.97
C THR A 584 -21.09 35.30 1.87
N CYS A 585 -20.20 35.80 2.74
CA CYS A 585 -20.58 36.76 3.78
C CYS A 585 -20.73 38.23 3.31
N ASN A 586 -20.22 38.59 2.12
CA ASN A 586 -20.13 39.99 1.69
C ASN A 586 -21.37 40.58 0.96
N HIS A 587 -22.34 39.76 0.54
CA HIS A 587 -23.47 40.24 -0.29
C HIS A 587 -24.80 40.50 0.47
N LEU A 588 -24.90 40.17 1.77
CA LEU A 588 -26.14 40.32 2.55
C LEU A 588 -26.03 41.30 3.73
N ARG A 589 -25.59 42.53 3.47
CA ARG A 589 -25.67 43.65 4.43
C ARG A 589 -26.27 44.94 3.85
N ARG A 590 -27.57 44.93 3.53
CA ARG A 590 -28.40 46.15 3.37
C ARG A 590 -29.90 45.83 3.41
N ARG A 591 -30.67 46.59 4.22
CA ARG A 591 -32.14 46.52 4.44
C ARG A 591 -32.62 45.24 5.17
N SER A 592 -33.73 45.23 5.92
CA SER A 592 -34.46 46.29 6.64
C SER A 592 -35.34 45.65 7.74
N THR A 593 -35.78 46.42 8.73
CA THR A 593 -36.60 45.96 9.88
C THR A 593 -38.09 45.75 9.56
N SER A 594 -38.71 44.64 10.01
CA SER A 594 -40.11 44.61 10.50
C SER A 594 -40.56 43.27 11.12
N SER A 595 -40.76 43.26 12.46
CA SER A 595 -41.83 42.61 13.26
C SER A 595 -42.50 41.25 12.86
N LEU A 596 -42.52 40.30 13.81
CA LEU A 596 -43.70 39.71 14.53
C LEU A 596 -43.26 38.43 15.31
N ILE A 597 -43.23 38.40 16.66
CA ILE A 597 -44.27 37.81 17.56
C ILE A 597 -44.74 36.44 17.07
N GLY A 598 -44.37 35.28 17.64
CA GLY A 598 -44.45 34.74 19.02
C GLY A 598 -44.49 33.19 18.89
N ASP A 599 -44.60 32.32 19.91
CA ASP A 599 -44.74 32.44 21.36
C ASP A 599 -44.31 31.09 22.02
N GLY A 600 -44.14 31.03 23.35
CA GLY A 600 -44.10 29.77 24.12
C GLY A 600 -42.73 29.16 24.45
N THR A 601 -42.35 29.20 25.74
CA THR A 601 -41.34 28.31 26.36
C THR A 601 -41.93 27.76 27.67
N PRO A 602 -41.61 26.51 28.07
CA PRO A 602 -40.58 26.33 29.11
C PRO A 602 -39.66 25.12 28.84
N GLY A 603 -38.47 24.99 29.44
CA GLY A 603 -37.85 25.83 30.47
C GLY A 603 -37.38 24.99 31.66
N LEU A 604 -36.19 24.38 31.54
CA LEU A 604 -35.57 23.56 32.59
C LEU A 604 -34.18 24.09 32.95
N ARG A 605 -33.91 24.25 34.25
CA ARG A 605 -32.65 24.80 34.78
C ARG A 605 -31.66 23.68 35.11
N VAL A 606 -30.38 23.95 34.87
CA VAL A 606 -29.28 23.35 35.63
C VAL A 606 -28.66 24.45 36.49
N GLN A 607 -28.51 24.23 37.80
CA GLN A 607 -27.88 25.21 38.70
C GLN A 607 -26.36 25.05 38.69
N GLN A 608 -25.65 26.12 38.38
CA GLN A 608 -24.26 26.26 38.80
C GLN A 608 -24.21 26.69 40.27
N TYR A 609 -23.40 26.01 41.07
CA TYR A 609 -22.90 26.54 42.34
C TYR A 609 -21.56 27.23 42.06
N GLY A 610 -21.50 28.54 42.31
CA GLY A 610 -20.24 29.29 42.28
C GLY A 610 -19.68 29.52 43.68
N THR A 611 -18.38 29.75 43.76
CA THR A 611 -17.71 30.29 44.95
C THR A 611 -16.88 31.51 44.57
N THR A 612 -17.09 32.59 45.33
CA THR A 612 -16.29 33.83 45.40
C THR A 612 -14.93 33.55 46.07
N GLU A 613 -13.93 34.44 46.13
CA GLU A 613 -13.74 35.84 45.68
C GLU A 613 -12.22 36.12 45.55
N GLY A 614 -11.79 37.19 44.87
CA GLY A 614 -10.36 37.57 44.87
C GLY A 614 -9.96 38.62 43.83
N SER A 615 -9.95 39.90 44.21
CA SER A 615 -9.69 41.02 43.29
C SER A 615 -8.21 41.35 43.08
N SER A 616 -7.83 41.83 41.88
CA SER A 616 -7.51 43.27 41.75
C SER A 616 -7.32 43.78 40.30
N LYS A 617 -8.03 44.88 40.01
CA LYS A 617 -7.73 46.02 39.12
C LYS A 617 -7.33 45.82 37.64
N ALA A 618 -7.99 46.60 36.78
CA ALA A 618 -7.71 46.73 35.36
C ALA A 618 -6.74 47.89 35.03
N ASN A 619 -6.28 47.94 33.79
CA ASN A 619 -6.45 49.12 32.94
C ASN A 619 -6.34 48.77 31.44
N GLU A 620 -6.91 49.63 30.60
CA GLU A 620 -7.05 49.47 29.14
C GLU A 620 -5.81 50.01 28.34
N PRO A 621 -5.73 49.79 27.01
CA PRO A 621 -4.45 49.75 26.30
C PRO A 621 -3.98 51.10 25.73
N HIS A 622 -2.68 51.16 25.42
CA HIS A 622 -2.10 52.14 24.50
C HIS A 622 -1.29 51.46 23.41
N ALA A 623 -1.63 51.76 22.15
CA ALA A 623 -0.77 51.48 21.00
C ALA A 623 0.26 52.62 20.85
N ILE A 624 1.54 52.27 20.67
CA ILE A 624 2.59 53.21 20.25
C ILE A 624 3.43 52.53 19.17
N THR A 625 3.47 53.16 18.00
CA THR A 625 4.45 52.90 16.94
C THR A 625 5.75 53.64 17.24
N GLU A 626 6.92 53.07 16.92
CA GLU A 626 7.76 53.64 15.86
C GLU A 626 9.00 52.81 15.46
N LYS A 627 9.52 53.15 14.27
CA LYS A 627 10.80 52.69 13.69
C LYS A 627 11.99 53.42 14.37
N GLN A 628 13.15 52.76 14.49
CA GLN A 628 14.45 53.16 13.88
C GLN A 628 15.75 52.78 14.65
N ILE A 629 16.73 52.28 13.89
CA ILE A 629 18.18 52.64 13.92
C ILE A 629 19.10 52.11 15.07
N SER A 630 19.64 50.90 14.81
CA SER A 630 21.09 50.66 14.51
C SER A 630 22.10 50.10 15.55
N ARG A 631 22.95 49.20 15.02
CA ARG A 631 24.36 48.85 15.37
C ARG A 631 24.60 48.22 16.76
N TRP A 632 25.46 47.19 16.88
CA TRP A 632 26.93 47.29 16.85
C TRP A 632 27.65 46.00 16.34
N THR A 633 28.78 46.18 15.63
CA THR A 633 30.00 45.30 15.49
C THR A 633 29.90 43.76 15.49
N ARG A 634 30.35 43.04 14.44
CA ARG A 634 31.75 42.55 14.15
C ARG A 634 32.29 41.51 15.16
N ASP A 635 33.09 40.48 14.82
CA ASP A 635 33.85 40.02 13.62
C ASP A 635 34.21 38.51 13.89
N ASN A 636 34.64 37.56 13.03
CA ASN A 636 34.93 37.41 11.58
C ASN A 636 35.19 35.89 11.27
N ARG A 637 35.25 35.48 9.98
CA ARG A 637 35.78 34.19 9.42
C ARG A 637 34.88 32.93 9.62
N LYS A 638 34.66 32.03 8.64
CA LYS A 638 35.06 31.84 7.22
C LYS A 638 33.81 31.32 6.44
N GLY A 639 33.67 31.37 5.11
CA GLY A 639 34.48 31.96 4.04
C GLY A 639 34.04 31.47 2.63
N LEU A 640 34.22 32.30 1.60
CA LEU A 640 34.00 32.09 0.15
C LEU A 640 32.64 31.50 -0.33
N TYR A 641 31.84 32.38 -0.93
CA TYR A 641 31.10 32.11 -2.18
C TYR A 641 31.43 33.25 -3.17
N VAL A 642 31.17 33.04 -4.46
CA VAL A 642 31.31 34.07 -5.51
C VAL A 642 30.00 34.12 -6.30
N GLU A 643 29.31 35.24 -6.22
CA GLU A 643 28.16 35.58 -7.06
C GLU A 643 28.63 36.37 -8.29
N VAL A 644 27.95 36.19 -9.42
CA VAL A 644 27.98 37.13 -10.55
C VAL A 644 26.56 37.26 -11.09
N GLU A 645 25.89 38.35 -10.74
CA GLU A 645 24.70 38.82 -11.47
C GLU A 645 25.13 39.31 -12.87
N SER A 646 24.50 38.81 -13.93
CA SER A 646 24.61 39.41 -15.26
C SER A 646 23.50 38.93 -16.21
N MET A 647 23.22 39.74 -17.24
CA MET A 647 22.31 39.45 -18.37
C MET A 647 20.81 39.36 -18.04
N LYS A 648 20.20 40.51 -17.71
CA LYS A 648 18.74 40.72 -17.82
C LYS A 648 18.32 42.02 -18.55
N ASP A 649 19.27 42.72 -19.18
CA ASP A 649 19.13 44.11 -19.66
C ASP A 649 19.09 44.27 -21.20
N GLU A 650 18.95 43.19 -21.98
CA GLU A 650 19.07 43.23 -23.46
C GLU A 650 17.83 42.79 -24.26
N LEU A 651 16.68 42.53 -23.62
CA LEU A 651 15.41 42.21 -24.32
C LEU A 651 14.35 43.34 -24.32
N GLU A 652 14.50 44.40 -23.53
CA GLU A 652 13.53 45.52 -23.47
C GLU A 652 13.91 46.71 -24.39
N ARG A 653 14.44 46.43 -25.59
CA ARG A 653 14.81 47.47 -26.58
C ARG A 653 14.31 47.23 -28.01
N SER A 654 13.06 46.78 -28.12
CA SER A 654 12.25 46.94 -29.33
C SER A 654 10.77 47.05 -28.97
N PHE A 655 9.99 47.77 -29.80
CA PHE A 655 8.53 47.92 -29.69
C PHE A 655 8.01 48.78 -28.52
N SER A 656 8.22 50.10 -28.63
CA SER A 656 7.31 51.12 -28.09
C SER A 656 7.41 52.41 -28.90
N LEU A 657 6.37 52.70 -29.68
CA LEU A 657 6.02 54.02 -30.23
C LEU A 657 4.49 54.11 -30.36
N GLU A 658 3.97 55.33 -30.36
CA GLU A 658 2.65 55.68 -29.81
C GLU A 658 1.48 55.67 -30.83
N ASP A 659 0.26 55.84 -30.31
CA ASP A 659 -1.01 55.91 -31.05
C ASP A 659 -1.11 57.10 -32.03
N ASP A 660 -1.97 56.99 -33.06
CA ASP A 660 -2.94 58.07 -33.33
C ASP A 660 -4.22 57.60 -34.08
N ASN A 661 -5.24 58.45 -34.01
CA ASN A 661 -6.65 58.34 -34.41
C ASN A 661 -6.97 57.86 -35.85
N GLY A 662 -8.16 57.25 -36.00
CA GLY A 662 -8.90 57.30 -37.27
C GLY A 662 -10.08 56.33 -37.42
N SER A 663 -11.33 56.82 -37.41
CA SER A 663 -12.52 56.04 -37.77
C SER A 663 -13.18 56.58 -39.05
N VAL A 664 -13.49 55.71 -40.02
CA VAL A 664 -14.44 55.95 -41.14
C VAL A 664 -15.04 54.61 -41.59
N THR A 665 -16.30 54.65 -42.01
CA THR A 665 -17.06 53.53 -42.61
C THR A 665 -16.78 53.37 -44.11
N GLY A 666 -16.67 52.14 -44.63
CA GLY A 666 -16.69 51.91 -46.08
C GLY A 666 -16.80 50.42 -46.45
N SER A 667 -17.80 50.08 -47.27
CA SER A 667 -17.93 48.79 -47.97
C SER A 667 -17.53 48.95 -49.45
N VAL A 668 -17.14 47.85 -50.13
CA VAL A 668 -17.50 47.48 -51.53
C VAL A 668 -16.63 46.32 -52.09
N GLN A 669 -17.15 45.69 -53.15
CA GLN A 669 -16.66 44.55 -53.96
C GLN A 669 -15.84 45.00 -55.19
N THR A 670 -14.95 44.23 -55.84
CA THR A 670 -14.44 42.86 -55.57
C THR A 670 -12.91 42.80 -55.91
N GLU A 671 -12.21 42.00 -56.74
CA GLU A 671 -12.53 40.91 -57.69
C GLU A 671 -11.29 40.05 -58.05
N GLN A 672 -11.51 38.88 -58.64
CA GLN A 672 -10.53 37.85 -59.07
C GLN A 672 -9.33 38.37 -59.90
N THR A 673 -8.14 37.77 -59.73
CA THR A 673 -7.40 37.13 -60.83
C THR A 673 -6.23 36.24 -60.37
N GLU A 674 -6.30 34.95 -60.73
CA GLU A 674 -5.14 34.09 -61.03
C GLU A 674 -4.51 34.51 -62.39
N PRO A 675 -3.24 34.16 -62.77
CA PRO A 675 -2.69 32.80 -62.61
C PRO A 675 -1.17 32.63 -62.36
N ASP A 676 -0.84 31.47 -61.78
CA ASP A 676 0.15 30.44 -62.15
C ASP A 676 1.62 30.78 -62.61
N GLN A 677 2.54 29.86 -62.27
CA GLN A 677 3.91 29.66 -62.79
C GLN A 677 4.99 30.77 -62.58
N MET A 678 5.74 30.68 -61.47
CA MET A 678 7.14 30.17 -61.45
C MET A 678 7.90 30.57 -60.17
N ALA A 679 7.90 29.71 -59.13
CA ALA A 679 8.81 29.82 -57.98
C ALA A 679 8.96 28.47 -57.22
N ASN A 680 9.19 27.38 -57.96
CA ASN A 680 9.26 26.03 -57.38
C ASN A 680 10.71 25.63 -57.04
N GLU A 681 11.25 26.09 -55.90
CA GLU A 681 12.44 25.51 -55.24
C GLU A 681 12.66 26.06 -53.81
N VAL A 682 11.89 25.55 -52.84
CA VAL A 682 12.34 25.42 -51.44
C VAL A 682 11.94 24.03 -51.00
N VAL A 683 12.94 23.16 -50.78
CA VAL A 683 12.70 21.80 -50.28
C VAL A 683 12.59 21.86 -48.76
N ASN A 684 11.43 21.49 -48.21
CA ASN A 684 11.29 21.24 -46.78
C ASN A 684 11.98 19.92 -46.41
N THR A 685 13.31 19.94 -46.31
CA THR A 685 14.06 18.89 -45.60
C THR A 685 13.82 19.07 -44.10
N VAL A 686 13.12 18.13 -43.48
CA VAL A 686 13.11 17.99 -42.02
C VAL A 686 14.54 17.62 -41.60
N ASP A 687 15.14 18.41 -40.73
CA ASP A 687 16.52 18.19 -40.27
C ASP A 687 16.54 17.09 -39.20
N GLU A 688 16.98 15.90 -39.60
CA GLU A 688 17.07 14.72 -38.71
C GLU A 688 18.02 14.97 -37.53
N GLU A 689 19.06 15.79 -37.70
CA GLU A 689 19.99 16.16 -36.62
C GLU A 689 19.31 17.07 -35.59
N ALA A 690 18.37 17.92 -36.02
CA ALA A 690 17.55 18.73 -35.12
C ALA A 690 16.51 17.90 -34.34
N VAL A 691 15.82 16.96 -35.01
CA VAL A 691 14.88 16.03 -34.35
C VAL A 691 15.62 15.18 -33.31
N GLN A 692 16.77 14.60 -33.66
CA GLN A 692 17.57 13.80 -32.74
C GLN A 692 18.15 14.62 -31.59
N THR A 693 18.56 15.87 -31.83
CA THR A 693 19.00 16.80 -30.78
C THR A 693 17.88 17.09 -29.79
N LEU A 694 16.65 17.35 -30.26
CA LEU A 694 15.49 17.59 -29.40
C LEU A 694 15.19 16.35 -28.55
N VAL A 695 15.07 15.16 -29.16
CA VAL A 695 14.79 13.91 -28.44
C VAL A 695 15.82 13.66 -27.33
N LEU A 696 17.11 13.85 -27.62
CA LEU A 696 18.18 13.72 -26.62
C LEU A 696 18.14 14.80 -25.52
N GLN A 697 17.63 16.00 -25.80
CA GLN A 697 17.38 17.02 -24.76
C GLN A 697 16.18 16.63 -23.88
N THR A 698 15.08 16.16 -24.46
CA THR A 698 13.90 15.72 -23.72
C THR A 698 14.18 14.53 -22.80
N VAL A 699 14.93 13.51 -23.26
CA VAL A 699 15.40 12.42 -22.39
C VAL A 699 16.16 12.97 -21.17
N ARG A 700 17.13 13.88 -21.39
CA ARG A 700 17.93 14.48 -20.31
C ARG A 700 17.11 15.32 -19.33
N GLN A 701 16.13 16.06 -19.83
CA GLN A 701 15.25 16.92 -19.01
C GLN A 701 14.39 16.11 -18.03
N ILE A 702 13.96 14.91 -18.43
CA ILE A 702 13.07 14.04 -17.64
C ILE A 702 13.87 13.19 -16.66
N LEU A 703 14.96 12.58 -17.12
CA LEU A 703 15.86 11.78 -16.26
C LEU A 703 16.64 12.64 -15.25
N LYS A 704 16.91 13.92 -15.59
CA LYS A 704 17.63 14.91 -14.76
C LYS A 704 19.07 14.53 -14.40
N GLU A 705 19.69 13.69 -15.23
CA GLU A 705 21.06 13.23 -15.06
C GLU A 705 21.98 13.64 -16.22
N ALA A 706 23.27 13.81 -15.91
CA ALA A 706 24.33 14.17 -16.86
C ALA A 706 25.12 12.92 -17.33
N VAL A 707 24.41 11.90 -17.81
CA VAL A 707 24.97 10.59 -18.22
C VAL A 707 25.14 10.48 -19.74
N SER A 708 26.07 9.63 -20.19
CA SER A 708 26.24 9.28 -21.61
C SER A 708 25.07 8.42 -22.10
N ILE A 709 24.19 9.00 -22.90
CA ILE A 709 23.01 8.32 -23.45
C ILE A 709 23.40 7.63 -24.76
N HIS A 710 23.24 6.31 -24.80
CA HIS A 710 23.32 5.48 -26.00
C HIS A 710 21.93 5.40 -26.66
N ARG A 711 21.87 5.45 -27.99
CA ARG A 711 20.62 5.71 -28.74
C ARG A 711 19.85 4.44 -29.10
N ASP A 712 20.59 3.34 -29.20
CA ASP A 712 20.22 1.95 -29.42
C ASP A 712 19.74 1.24 -28.14
N VAL A 713 19.88 1.87 -26.97
CA VAL A 713 19.35 1.36 -25.69
C VAL A 713 17.87 1.72 -25.57
N SER A 714 17.06 0.79 -25.05
CA SER A 714 15.63 1.06 -24.83
C SER A 714 15.42 2.16 -23.80
N LEU A 715 14.49 3.07 -24.11
CA LEU A 715 14.05 4.19 -23.26
C LEU A 715 13.66 3.70 -21.85
N LYS A 716 13.05 2.52 -21.74
CA LYS A 716 12.70 1.87 -20.47
C LYS A 716 13.93 1.48 -19.63
N THR A 717 14.99 1.01 -20.28
CA THR A 717 16.28 0.69 -19.62
C THR A 717 17.04 1.97 -19.23
N LEU A 718 16.87 3.05 -19.99
CA LEU A 718 17.35 4.39 -19.64
C LEU A 718 16.57 5.05 -18.49
N GLY A 719 15.58 4.36 -17.88
CA GLY A 719 14.80 4.87 -16.74
C GLY A 719 13.51 5.60 -17.12
N ILE A 720 13.14 5.64 -18.41
CA ILE A 720 11.84 6.15 -18.85
C ILE A 720 10.79 5.03 -18.65
N ASP A 721 10.30 4.93 -17.41
CA ASP A 721 9.19 4.07 -17.02
C ASP A 721 7.88 4.42 -17.78
N SER A 722 6.83 3.61 -17.61
CA SER A 722 5.55 3.74 -18.33
C SER A 722 4.82 5.09 -18.16
N LEU A 723 5.29 5.97 -17.26
CA LEU A 723 4.71 7.29 -17.02
C LEU A 723 5.71 8.43 -17.23
N ALA A 724 7.00 8.23 -16.96
CA ALA A 724 8.05 9.05 -17.59
C ALA A 724 7.92 9.03 -19.13
N ALA A 725 7.37 7.93 -19.70
CA ALA A 725 7.02 7.80 -21.10
C ALA A 725 5.95 8.79 -21.58
N VAL A 726 5.00 9.13 -20.70
CA VAL A 726 3.98 10.15 -20.98
C VAL A 726 4.64 11.53 -20.88
N GLU A 727 5.35 11.84 -19.78
CA GLU A 727 6.10 13.12 -19.65
C GLU A 727 7.04 13.37 -20.86
N PHE A 728 7.61 12.30 -21.46
CA PHE A 728 8.45 12.33 -22.65
C PHE A 728 7.67 12.55 -23.95
N ARG A 729 6.56 11.82 -24.16
CA ARG A 729 5.61 12.06 -25.27
C ARG A 729 5.15 13.51 -25.26
N ASP A 730 4.75 14.02 -24.10
CA ASP A 730 4.14 15.35 -23.94
C ASP A 730 5.14 16.45 -24.27
N SER A 731 6.35 16.34 -23.72
CA SER A 731 7.43 17.29 -23.97
C SER A 731 7.87 17.30 -25.45
N LEU A 732 7.80 16.17 -26.15
CA LEU A 732 8.04 16.09 -27.60
C LEU A 732 6.88 16.67 -28.41
N GLN A 733 5.63 16.40 -28.02
CA GLN A 733 4.41 16.91 -28.63
C GLN A 733 4.33 18.45 -28.53
N GLU A 734 4.62 19.02 -27.36
CA GLU A 734 4.73 20.47 -27.14
C GLU A 734 5.84 21.10 -28.00
N SER A 735 7.02 20.45 -28.05
CA SER A 735 8.19 20.99 -28.76
C SER A 735 8.11 20.89 -30.28
N LEU A 736 7.32 19.95 -30.83
CA LEU A 736 7.19 19.72 -32.28
C LEU A 736 5.83 20.17 -32.86
N GLY A 737 4.84 20.46 -32.03
CA GLY A 737 3.49 20.85 -32.48
C GLY A 737 2.71 19.74 -33.19
N ILE A 738 3.11 18.48 -33.03
CA ILE A 738 2.46 17.31 -33.64
C ILE A 738 1.91 16.37 -32.57
N SER A 739 0.68 15.89 -32.74
CA SER A 739 0.10 14.90 -31.82
C SER A 739 0.89 13.59 -31.84
N LEU A 740 1.21 13.02 -30.67
CA LEU A 740 1.94 11.76 -30.53
C LEU A 740 1.08 10.69 -29.81
N PRO A 741 1.11 9.43 -30.25
CA PRO A 741 0.28 8.38 -29.65
C PRO A 741 0.72 8.08 -28.20
N ALA A 742 -0.23 7.75 -27.33
CA ALA A 742 0.07 7.35 -25.95
C ALA A 742 0.94 6.08 -25.86
N SER A 743 0.96 5.27 -26.92
CA SER A 743 1.78 4.07 -27.06
C SER A 743 3.21 4.32 -27.55
N LEU A 744 3.64 5.58 -27.77
CA LEU A 744 4.90 5.95 -28.43
C LEU A 744 6.12 5.10 -28.01
N ILE A 745 6.39 4.93 -26.71
CA ILE A 745 7.56 4.18 -26.21
C ILE A 745 7.37 2.65 -26.25
N PHE A 746 6.13 2.17 -26.36
CA PHE A 746 5.85 0.74 -26.57
C PHE A 746 5.98 0.33 -28.04
N ASP A 747 5.60 1.24 -28.96
CA ASP A 747 5.72 1.03 -30.41
C ASP A 747 7.13 1.34 -30.93
N PHE A 748 7.83 2.30 -30.31
CA PHE A 748 9.15 2.79 -30.67
C PHE A 748 10.08 2.78 -29.43
N PRO A 749 10.72 1.64 -29.12
CA PRO A 749 11.32 1.41 -27.81
C PRO A 749 12.70 2.06 -27.57
N THR A 750 13.42 2.50 -28.60
CA THR A 750 14.73 3.18 -28.50
C THR A 750 14.68 4.64 -28.94
N ILE A 751 15.76 5.39 -28.73
CA ILE A 751 15.85 6.80 -29.15
C ILE A 751 15.85 6.91 -30.68
N ASP A 752 16.57 6.03 -31.37
CA ASP A 752 16.62 6.07 -32.85
C ASP A 752 15.29 5.62 -33.48
N ASP A 753 14.54 4.71 -32.86
CA ASP A 753 13.16 4.38 -33.28
C ASP A 753 12.24 5.61 -33.20
N VAL A 754 12.28 6.33 -32.08
CA VAL A 754 11.48 7.55 -31.88
C VAL A 754 11.92 8.65 -32.85
N CYS A 755 13.22 8.83 -33.10
CA CYS A 755 13.71 9.79 -34.09
C CYS A 755 13.21 9.44 -35.50
N GLY A 756 13.26 8.16 -35.89
CA GLY A 756 12.74 7.69 -37.18
C GLY A 756 11.24 7.91 -37.33
N PHE A 757 10.44 7.59 -36.29
CA PHE A 757 9.00 7.85 -36.29
C PHE A 757 8.67 9.34 -36.39
N LEU A 758 9.37 10.20 -35.64
CA LEU A 758 9.16 11.64 -35.67
C LEU A 758 9.54 12.25 -37.03
N ALA A 759 10.68 11.85 -37.59
CA ALA A 759 11.10 12.27 -38.93
C ALA A 759 10.07 11.83 -39.99
N GLN A 760 9.58 10.60 -39.93
CA GLN A 760 8.53 10.11 -40.82
C GLN A 760 7.21 10.88 -40.64
N LYS A 761 6.79 11.16 -39.40
CA LYS A 761 5.52 11.83 -39.10
C LYS A 761 5.52 13.31 -39.50
N LEU A 762 6.65 14.00 -39.34
CA LEU A 762 6.87 15.36 -39.84
C LEU A 762 6.87 15.42 -41.38
N GLN A 763 7.10 14.30 -42.07
CA GLN A 763 7.00 14.20 -43.53
C GLN A 763 5.60 13.75 -44.02
N SER A 764 4.86 12.95 -43.24
CA SER A 764 3.67 12.23 -43.74
C SER A 764 2.31 12.90 -43.50
N GLY A 765 2.20 13.84 -42.55
CA GLY A 765 1.07 14.78 -42.47
C GLY A 765 -0.29 14.26 -41.95
N ASP A 766 -0.52 12.96 -41.81
CA ASP A 766 -1.62 12.39 -41.00
C ASP A 766 -1.27 10.99 -40.46
N GLY A 767 -2.08 10.47 -39.52
CA GLY A 767 -1.82 9.24 -38.75
C GLY A 767 -2.30 7.95 -39.42
N GLY A 768 -1.62 6.83 -39.12
CA GLY A 768 -2.01 5.49 -39.54
C GLY A 768 -2.21 4.54 -38.36
N GLU A 769 -3.38 3.89 -38.29
CA GLU A 769 -3.65 2.82 -37.33
C GLU A 769 -2.89 1.52 -37.68
N ARG A 770 -2.52 0.74 -36.66
CA ARG A 770 -2.40 -0.73 -36.77
C ARG A 770 -2.99 -1.42 -35.55
N ARG A 771 -3.82 -2.44 -35.80
CA ARG A 771 -4.37 -3.34 -34.77
C ARG A 771 -3.34 -4.41 -34.40
N ASN A 772 -3.02 -4.55 -33.12
CA ASN A 772 -2.47 -5.79 -32.56
C ASN A 772 -3.61 -6.62 -31.96
N THR A 773 -3.67 -7.91 -32.31
CA THR A 773 -4.71 -8.84 -31.84
C THR A 773 -4.11 -9.80 -30.80
N PRO A 774 -4.64 -9.89 -29.57
CA PRO A 774 -4.11 -10.82 -28.56
C PRO A 774 -4.17 -12.27 -29.03
N THR A 775 -3.05 -13.00 -28.91
CA THR A 775 -2.92 -14.38 -29.39
C THR A 775 -3.02 -15.39 -28.25
N ASN A 776 -3.97 -16.32 -28.36
CA ASN A 776 -4.16 -17.54 -27.56
C ASN A 776 -3.84 -17.49 -26.05
N LEU A 777 -4.87 -17.34 -25.23
CA LEU A 777 -4.86 -17.80 -23.84
C LEU A 777 -4.84 -19.34 -23.79
N ALA A 778 -3.90 -19.92 -23.04
CA ALA A 778 -3.82 -21.37 -22.87
C ALA A 778 -4.98 -21.90 -21.99
N GLN A 779 -5.66 -22.96 -22.46
CA GLN A 779 -6.77 -23.57 -21.72
C GLN A 779 -6.27 -24.42 -20.52
N PRO A 780 -6.89 -24.30 -19.33
CA PRO A 780 -6.65 -25.23 -18.23
C PRO A 780 -7.05 -26.66 -18.60
N ARG A 781 -6.26 -27.65 -18.15
CA ARG A 781 -6.68 -29.07 -18.17
C ARG A 781 -7.42 -29.40 -16.87
N PRO A 782 -8.54 -30.15 -16.91
CA PRO A 782 -9.26 -30.54 -15.71
C PRO A 782 -8.45 -31.52 -14.86
N SER A 783 -8.44 -31.31 -13.55
CA SER A 783 -7.78 -32.17 -12.57
C SER A 783 -8.81 -33.01 -11.80
N THR A 784 -8.73 -34.33 -11.90
CA THR A 784 -9.71 -35.24 -11.30
C THR A 784 -9.58 -35.37 -9.77
N SER A 785 -10.10 -34.38 -9.05
CA SER A 785 -10.56 -34.52 -7.65
C SER A 785 -12.09 -34.46 -7.62
N SER A 786 -12.72 -34.95 -6.55
CA SER A 786 -14.18 -34.83 -6.37
C SER A 786 -14.59 -33.36 -6.23
N GLU A 787 -15.00 -32.71 -7.32
CA GLU A 787 -15.21 -31.25 -7.39
C GLU A 787 -16.38 -30.78 -6.51
N THR A 788 -16.08 -30.34 -5.30
CA THR A 788 -17.00 -29.59 -4.44
C THR A 788 -17.09 -28.15 -4.92
N CYS A 789 -17.89 -27.91 -5.97
CA CYS A 789 -18.12 -26.59 -6.52
C CYS A 789 -18.89 -25.68 -5.54
N VAL A 790 -18.53 -24.40 -5.49
CA VAL A 790 -19.33 -23.36 -4.80
C VAL A 790 -20.49 -22.97 -5.72
N ALA A 791 -21.72 -23.25 -5.31
CA ALA A 791 -22.90 -22.85 -6.04
C ALA A 791 -23.29 -21.40 -5.67
N VAL A 792 -23.48 -20.54 -6.67
CA VAL A 792 -24.16 -19.25 -6.50
C VAL A 792 -25.63 -19.57 -6.23
N ARG A 793 -26.05 -19.49 -4.96
CA ARG A 793 -27.40 -19.86 -4.52
C ARG A 793 -28.40 -18.71 -4.63
N GLY A 794 -27.92 -17.47 -4.47
CA GLY A 794 -28.70 -16.26 -4.69
C GLY A 794 -27.77 -15.08 -4.97
N MET A 795 -28.30 -14.03 -5.59
CA MET A 795 -27.57 -12.86 -6.04
C MET A 795 -28.46 -11.60 -6.05
N SER A 796 -27.84 -10.43 -5.96
CA SER A 796 -28.47 -9.12 -6.14
C SER A 796 -27.39 -8.16 -6.64
N CYS A 797 -27.81 -7.09 -7.29
CA CYS A 797 -26.92 -6.04 -7.76
C CYS A 797 -27.63 -4.69 -7.85
N ARG A 798 -26.87 -3.61 -7.73
CA ARG A 798 -27.28 -2.27 -8.17
C ARG A 798 -26.22 -1.70 -9.09
N PHE A 799 -26.61 -1.43 -10.32
CA PHE A 799 -25.75 -0.86 -11.37
C PHE A 799 -26.47 0.30 -12.07
N PRO A 800 -25.75 1.21 -12.75
CA PRO A 800 -26.38 2.24 -13.59
C PRO A 800 -27.36 1.57 -14.57
N GLY A 801 -28.61 2.07 -14.64
CA GLY A 801 -29.69 1.46 -15.45
C GLY A 801 -30.40 0.27 -14.81
N ALA A 802 -29.89 -0.29 -13.70
CA ALA A 802 -30.44 -1.41 -12.95
C ALA A 802 -30.32 -1.13 -11.43
N GLU A 803 -31.05 -0.09 -10.99
CA GLU A 803 -30.84 0.57 -9.69
C GLU A 803 -31.73 0.05 -8.56
N ASP A 804 -32.74 -0.77 -8.88
CA ASP A 804 -33.78 -1.23 -7.93
C ASP A 804 -33.35 -2.41 -7.04
N GLY A 805 -32.17 -3.00 -7.27
CA GLY A 805 -31.64 -4.15 -6.51
C GLY A 805 -31.99 -5.52 -7.09
N THR A 806 -32.88 -5.59 -8.09
CA THR A 806 -33.32 -6.85 -8.70
C THR A 806 -32.31 -7.36 -9.73
N THR A 807 -32.31 -8.67 -9.94
CA THR A 807 -31.48 -9.30 -10.99
C THR A 807 -32.15 -9.16 -12.36
N GLU A 808 -33.48 -9.04 -12.33
CA GLU A 808 -34.39 -8.89 -13.45
C GLU A 808 -34.19 -7.54 -14.15
N SER A 809 -34.10 -6.42 -13.41
CA SER A 809 -33.81 -5.11 -14.02
C SER A 809 -32.43 -5.06 -14.68
N PHE A 810 -31.43 -5.72 -14.08
CA PHE A 810 -30.10 -5.90 -14.69
C PHE A 810 -30.15 -6.77 -15.95
N TRP A 811 -30.92 -7.86 -15.92
CA TRP A 811 -31.12 -8.73 -17.09
C TRP A 811 -31.87 -8.02 -18.22
N GLU A 812 -32.91 -7.24 -17.93
CA GLU A 812 -33.64 -6.43 -18.91
C GLU A 812 -32.77 -5.30 -19.50
N MET A 813 -31.94 -4.64 -18.69
CA MET A 813 -30.97 -3.65 -19.14
C MET A 813 -29.93 -4.25 -20.08
N LEU A 814 -29.43 -5.46 -19.78
CA LEU A 814 -28.55 -6.23 -20.69
C LEU A 814 -29.27 -6.69 -21.97
N HIS A 815 -30.58 -6.97 -21.93
CA HIS A 815 -31.37 -7.42 -23.10
C HIS A 815 -31.87 -6.29 -24.00
N SER A 816 -31.75 -5.03 -23.56
CA SER A 816 -32.17 -3.85 -24.30
C SER A 816 -31.02 -3.13 -25.01
N ASP A 817 -29.82 -3.73 -25.04
CA ASP A 817 -28.58 -3.14 -25.58
C ASP A 817 -28.31 -1.72 -25.03
N SER A 818 -28.71 -1.47 -23.77
CA SER A 818 -28.79 -0.12 -23.21
C SER A 818 -27.45 0.39 -22.68
N ASP A 819 -26.85 1.33 -23.39
CA ASP A 819 -25.72 2.10 -22.86
C ASP A 819 -26.17 2.96 -21.66
N CYS A 820 -25.61 2.63 -20.48
CA CYS A 820 -25.91 3.29 -19.22
C CYS A 820 -24.85 4.34 -18.83
N ILE A 821 -23.94 4.69 -19.73
CA ILE A 821 -23.06 5.85 -19.61
C ILE A 821 -23.90 7.14 -19.78
N GLN A 822 -23.87 8.01 -18.77
CA GLN A 822 -24.54 9.31 -18.79
C GLN A 822 -23.57 10.43 -18.38
N GLU A 823 -23.90 11.68 -18.70
CA GLU A 823 -23.15 12.83 -18.17
C GLU A 823 -23.13 12.78 -16.63
N ILE A 824 -21.97 13.07 -16.04
CA ILE A 824 -21.77 13.09 -14.59
C ILE A 824 -22.62 14.23 -14.01
N PRO A 825 -23.64 13.92 -13.19
CA PRO A 825 -24.55 14.94 -12.71
C PRO A 825 -23.86 15.80 -11.65
N THR A 826 -24.25 17.08 -11.58
CA THR A 826 -23.70 18.05 -10.62
C THR A 826 -23.92 17.68 -9.15
N SER A 827 -24.80 16.72 -8.86
CA SER A 827 -24.97 16.10 -7.53
C SER A 827 -23.83 15.13 -7.15
N ARG A 828 -22.93 14.80 -8.07
CA ARG A 828 -21.65 14.13 -7.79
C ARG A 828 -20.52 15.14 -7.70
N PHE A 829 -20.30 15.89 -8.79
CA PHE A 829 -19.42 17.05 -8.86
C PHE A 829 -19.70 17.82 -10.16
N ASP A 830 -19.31 19.09 -10.23
CA ASP A 830 -19.43 19.89 -11.46
C ASP A 830 -18.34 19.49 -12.47
N ALA A 831 -18.61 18.42 -13.22
CA ALA A 831 -17.77 17.94 -14.31
C ALA A 831 -17.59 18.97 -15.45
N ALA A 832 -18.44 20.00 -15.58
CA ALA A 832 -18.26 21.05 -16.57
C ALA A 832 -17.18 22.06 -16.14
N SER A 833 -17.04 22.34 -14.85
CA SER A 833 -16.01 23.24 -14.31
C SER A 833 -14.57 22.69 -14.43
N ILE A 834 -14.42 21.37 -14.36
CA ILE A 834 -13.13 20.66 -14.40
C ILE A 834 -12.86 19.92 -15.72
N PHE A 835 -13.70 20.06 -16.74
CA PHE A 835 -13.45 19.44 -18.05
C PHE A 835 -12.54 20.30 -18.93
N ASP A 836 -11.73 19.64 -19.76
CA ASP A 836 -11.13 20.20 -20.97
C ASP A 836 -11.16 19.16 -22.10
N THR A 837 -11.05 19.60 -23.35
CA THR A 837 -10.83 18.71 -24.51
C THR A 837 -9.36 18.36 -24.72
N ASP A 838 -8.44 19.14 -24.15
CA ASP A 838 -7.03 18.78 -24.08
C ASP A 838 -6.84 17.69 -23.01
N TYR A 839 -6.27 16.55 -23.44
CA TYR A 839 -5.97 15.40 -22.58
C TYR A 839 -4.89 15.68 -21.54
N ASP A 840 -3.99 16.63 -21.86
CA ASP A 840 -2.78 16.93 -21.11
C ASP A 840 -2.98 18.20 -20.23
N ALA A 841 -4.19 18.78 -20.25
CA ALA A 841 -4.58 19.93 -19.44
C ALA A 841 -4.55 19.62 -17.93
N ARG A 842 -3.79 20.41 -17.18
CA ARG A 842 -3.53 20.17 -15.76
C ARG A 842 -4.78 20.33 -14.89
N ASP A 843 -4.95 19.38 -13.99
CA ASP A 843 -6.07 19.29 -13.04
C ASP A 843 -7.46 19.30 -13.72
N LYS A 844 -7.52 18.79 -14.96
CA LYS A 844 -8.73 18.63 -15.77
C LYS A 844 -9.07 17.15 -16.01
N ILE A 845 -10.33 16.90 -16.38
CA ILE A 845 -10.82 15.62 -16.88
C ILE A 845 -11.17 15.75 -18.36
N TYR A 846 -10.71 14.81 -19.19
CA TYR A 846 -11.08 14.74 -20.61
C TYR A 846 -12.35 13.91 -20.86
N VAL A 847 -13.07 13.51 -19.80
CA VAL A 847 -14.29 12.69 -19.85
C VAL A 847 -15.37 13.29 -18.95
N LYS A 848 -16.54 13.62 -19.52
CA LYS A 848 -17.72 14.08 -18.76
C LYS A 848 -18.74 12.99 -18.42
N ALA A 849 -18.60 11.80 -18.99
CA ALA A 849 -19.63 10.76 -18.94
C ALA A 849 -19.13 9.49 -18.24
N ALA A 850 -19.99 8.89 -17.43
CA ALA A 850 -19.70 7.70 -16.65
C ALA A 850 -20.98 6.90 -16.34
N GLY A 851 -20.81 5.65 -15.94
CA GLY A 851 -21.89 4.87 -15.36
C GLY A 851 -22.14 5.34 -13.92
N ILE A 852 -23.16 6.16 -13.71
CA ILE A 852 -23.47 6.77 -12.41
C ILE A 852 -24.74 6.16 -11.81
N LEU A 853 -24.60 5.51 -10.66
CA LEU A 853 -25.73 5.18 -9.78
C LEU A 853 -26.40 6.46 -9.29
N ARG A 854 -27.73 6.51 -9.36
CA ARG A 854 -28.59 7.53 -8.75
C ARG A 854 -28.95 7.10 -7.32
N GLY A 855 -29.33 8.05 -6.47
CA GLY A 855 -29.80 7.77 -5.10
C GLY A 855 -28.85 6.99 -4.19
N ALA A 856 -27.52 7.00 -4.44
CA ALA A 856 -26.56 6.26 -3.62
C ALA A 856 -26.45 6.78 -2.17
N ASP A 857 -26.99 7.96 -1.90
CA ASP A 857 -27.19 8.55 -0.58
C ASP A 857 -28.42 7.99 0.16
N MET A 858 -29.36 7.36 -0.54
CA MET A 858 -30.55 6.72 0.04
C MET A 858 -30.19 5.43 0.79
N PHE A 859 -30.95 5.10 1.84
CA PHE A 859 -30.79 3.88 2.65
C PHE A 859 -31.99 3.66 3.57
N ASP A 860 -32.52 2.44 3.69
CA ASP A 860 -33.56 2.11 4.71
C ASP A 860 -32.93 1.89 6.08
N ASN A 861 -32.63 3.01 6.75
CA ASN A 861 -32.09 3.00 8.11
C ASN A 861 -33.03 2.35 9.13
N THR A 862 -34.34 2.33 8.88
CA THR A 862 -35.35 1.83 9.80
C THR A 862 -35.41 0.31 9.76
N PHE A 863 -35.31 -0.29 8.58
CA PHE A 863 -35.17 -1.73 8.39
C PHE A 863 -33.89 -2.28 9.04
N PHE A 864 -32.73 -1.68 8.73
CA PHE A 864 -31.44 -2.08 9.30
C PHE A 864 -31.27 -1.68 10.78
N LYS A 865 -32.16 -0.84 11.31
CA LYS A 865 -32.17 -0.33 12.70
C LYS A 865 -30.92 0.49 13.04
N ILE A 866 -30.46 1.27 12.07
CA ILE A 866 -29.31 2.19 12.18
C ILE A 866 -29.86 3.62 12.40
N SER A 867 -29.27 4.37 13.32
CA SER A 867 -29.79 5.71 13.66
C SER A 867 -29.53 6.72 12.53
N GLU A 868 -30.40 7.72 12.33
CA GLU A 868 -30.16 8.80 11.35
C GLU A 868 -28.79 9.48 11.54
N VAL A 869 -28.38 9.66 12.80
CA VAL A 869 -27.10 10.30 13.16
C VAL A 869 -25.92 9.47 12.69
N GLU A 870 -26.03 8.14 12.75
CA GLU A 870 -25.03 7.19 12.28
C GLU A 870 -25.02 7.09 10.76
N VAL A 871 -26.20 6.99 10.11
CA VAL A 871 -26.32 6.97 8.64
C VAL A 871 -25.73 8.21 7.96
N ARG A 872 -25.84 9.39 8.58
CA ARG A 872 -25.20 10.62 8.08
C ARG A 872 -23.69 10.47 7.88
N HIS A 873 -23.02 9.71 8.74
CA HIS A 873 -21.58 9.48 8.68
C HIS A 873 -21.21 8.17 7.94
N LEU A 874 -22.13 7.21 7.88
CA LEU A 874 -21.96 5.92 7.20
C LEU A 874 -21.68 6.11 5.70
N ASP A 875 -20.61 5.48 5.22
CA ASP A 875 -20.19 5.52 3.81
C ASP A 875 -21.34 5.02 2.89
N PRO A 876 -21.73 5.77 1.83
CA PRO A 876 -22.71 5.32 0.83
C PRO A 876 -22.50 3.91 0.30
N ARG A 877 -21.25 3.46 0.19
CA ARG A 877 -20.90 2.10 -0.25
C ARG A 877 -21.27 1.04 0.79
N GLN A 878 -21.18 1.37 2.07
CA GLN A 878 -21.65 0.48 3.15
C GLN A 878 -23.17 0.41 3.18
N ARG A 879 -23.88 1.51 2.90
CA ARG A 879 -25.35 1.53 2.75
C ARG A 879 -25.80 0.58 1.63
N ILE A 880 -25.24 0.74 0.43
CA ILE A 880 -25.56 -0.08 -0.75
C ILE A 880 -25.19 -1.56 -0.51
N LEU A 881 -24.01 -1.84 0.06
CA LEU A 881 -23.59 -3.21 0.34
C LEU A 881 -24.46 -3.92 1.39
N LEU A 882 -24.99 -3.20 2.39
CA LEU A 882 -25.93 -3.78 3.36
C LEU A 882 -27.25 -4.20 2.69
N GLU A 883 -27.79 -3.36 1.81
CA GLU A 883 -29.02 -3.66 1.05
C GLU A 883 -28.80 -4.81 0.06
N VAL A 884 -27.81 -4.71 -0.83
CA VAL A 884 -27.51 -5.75 -1.83
C VAL A 884 -27.14 -7.10 -1.18
N ALA A 885 -26.44 -7.11 -0.04
CA ALA A 885 -26.16 -8.35 0.69
C ALA A 885 -27.41 -8.96 1.36
N TYR A 886 -28.37 -8.14 1.78
CA TYR A 886 -29.66 -8.63 2.27
C TYR A 886 -30.51 -9.19 1.14
N ASP A 887 -30.61 -8.47 0.02
CA ASP A 887 -31.40 -8.88 -1.15
C ASP A 887 -30.87 -10.21 -1.74
N ALA A 888 -29.55 -10.40 -1.80
CA ALA A 888 -28.95 -11.70 -2.19
C ALA A 888 -29.26 -12.85 -1.22
N LEU A 889 -29.46 -12.58 0.08
CA LEU A 889 -29.91 -13.58 1.05
C LEU A 889 -31.40 -13.91 0.87
N VAL A 890 -32.23 -12.94 0.48
CA VAL A 890 -33.64 -13.17 0.13
C VAL A 890 -33.74 -14.05 -1.13
N ASP A 891 -33.04 -13.70 -2.21
CA ASP A 891 -33.01 -14.47 -3.46
C ASP A 891 -32.52 -15.92 -3.25
N SER A 892 -31.54 -16.12 -2.37
CA SER A 892 -31.06 -17.47 -2.00
C SER A 892 -32.11 -18.37 -1.31
N GLN A 893 -33.27 -17.81 -0.93
CA GLN A 893 -34.35 -18.47 -0.20
C GLN A 893 -33.91 -19.09 1.14
N VAL A 894 -32.78 -18.66 1.70
CA VAL A 894 -32.25 -19.13 3.00
C VAL A 894 -33.05 -18.55 4.17
N LEU A 895 -33.54 -17.31 4.04
CA LEU A 895 -34.19 -16.59 5.13
C LEU A 895 -35.63 -17.09 5.44
N GLY A 896 -36.39 -17.43 4.40
CA GLY A 896 -37.80 -17.83 4.50
C GLY A 896 -38.65 -16.89 5.36
N ASP A 897 -39.67 -17.44 6.03
CA ASP A 897 -40.56 -16.70 6.93
C ASP A 897 -39.86 -16.17 8.21
N GLN A 898 -38.61 -16.60 8.50
CA GLN A 898 -37.88 -16.24 9.72
C GLN A 898 -36.94 -15.04 9.53
N GLY A 899 -36.71 -14.59 8.29
CA GLY A 899 -35.76 -13.51 8.01
C GLY A 899 -34.34 -13.90 8.46
N LEU A 900 -33.57 -12.92 8.94
CA LEU A 900 -32.20 -13.14 9.44
C LEU A 900 -32.09 -14.15 10.58
N ALA A 901 -33.17 -14.43 11.34
CA ALA A 901 -33.14 -15.42 12.41
C ALA A 901 -32.91 -16.86 11.89
N ALA A 902 -33.15 -17.13 10.60
CA ALA A 902 -32.84 -18.40 9.96
C ALA A 902 -31.33 -18.75 9.97
N ILE A 903 -30.46 -17.74 10.08
CA ILE A 903 -28.99 -17.91 10.04
C ILE A 903 -28.29 -17.54 11.37
N ASP A 904 -29.01 -17.20 12.43
CA ASP A 904 -28.45 -16.76 13.73
C ASP A 904 -27.50 -17.79 14.39
N ASN A 905 -27.56 -19.07 14.00
CA ASN A 905 -26.69 -20.14 14.51
C ASN A 905 -25.77 -20.76 13.44
N GLU A 906 -25.85 -20.30 12.19
CA GLU A 906 -25.08 -20.86 11.07
C GLU A 906 -23.68 -20.24 10.95
N ILE A 907 -22.73 -21.00 10.42
CA ILE A 907 -21.34 -20.54 10.22
C ILE A 907 -21.24 -19.86 8.85
N VAL A 908 -21.80 -18.65 8.74
CA VAL A 908 -21.75 -17.82 7.53
C VAL A 908 -20.51 -16.92 7.55
N GLY A 909 -19.70 -16.99 6.51
CA GLY A 909 -18.60 -16.04 6.25
C GLY A 909 -19.05 -14.88 5.36
N VAL A 910 -18.55 -13.68 5.64
CA VAL A 910 -18.76 -12.49 4.79
C VAL A 910 -17.42 -12.04 4.25
N VAL A 911 -17.34 -11.84 2.93
CA VAL A 911 -16.15 -11.36 2.22
C VAL A 911 -16.57 -10.21 1.32
N ILE A 912 -15.87 -9.08 1.39
CA ILE A 912 -16.20 -7.86 0.65
C ILE A 912 -15.00 -7.51 -0.24
N GLY A 913 -15.23 -7.45 -1.56
CA GLY A 913 -14.30 -6.83 -2.50
C GLY A 913 -14.60 -5.33 -2.59
N CYS A 914 -13.68 -4.48 -2.13
CA CYS A 914 -13.80 -3.03 -2.22
C CYS A 914 -12.44 -2.36 -2.51
N SER A 915 -12.48 -1.12 -2.98
CA SER A 915 -11.30 -0.29 -3.21
C SER A 915 -11.65 1.19 -3.05
N GLY A 916 -10.64 2.02 -2.75
CA GLY A 916 -10.77 3.45 -2.46
C GLY A 916 -11.46 3.76 -1.12
N ASN A 917 -11.27 4.98 -0.63
CA ASN A 917 -12.13 5.62 0.36
C ASN A 917 -11.89 7.14 0.33
N ASP A 918 -12.71 7.84 -0.46
CA ASP A 918 -12.75 9.29 -0.60
C ASP A 918 -13.82 9.95 0.29
N TRP A 919 -14.80 9.19 0.80
CA TRP A 919 -15.91 9.67 1.62
C TRP A 919 -15.48 10.54 2.81
N ASN A 920 -14.44 10.12 3.54
CA ASN A 920 -13.88 10.92 4.65
C ASN A 920 -13.24 12.25 4.21
N THR A 921 -12.87 12.37 2.92
CA THR A 921 -12.38 13.64 2.34
C THR A 921 -13.53 14.46 1.78
N PHE A 922 -14.52 13.82 1.14
CA PHE A 922 -15.77 14.46 0.72
C PHE A 922 -16.46 15.18 1.89
N LEU A 923 -16.58 14.52 3.06
CA LEU A 923 -17.12 15.10 4.29
C LEU A 923 -16.30 16.27 4.88
N GLN A 924 -15.01 16.38 4.55
CA GLN A 924 -14.20 17.54 4.94
C GLN A 924 -14.45 18.75 4.03
N GLN A 925 -14.94 18.52 2.80
CA GLN A 925 -15.17 19.54 1.78
C GLN A 925 -16.65 19.97 1.65
N HIS A 926 -17.59 19.10 2.05
CA HIS A 926 -19.03 19.30 1.85
C HIS A 926 -19.82 19.18 3.16
N ALA A 927 -20.57 20.23 3.50
CA ALA A 927 -21.52 20.20 4.61
C ALA A 927 -22.77 19.38 4.24
N LEU A 928 -23.06 18.35 5.01
CA LEU A 928 -24.23 17.47 4.79
C LEU A 928 -25.55 18.21 5.01
N SER A 929 -26.44 18.21 4.01
CA SER A 929 -27.77 18.79 4.15
C SER A 929 -28.69 17.88 4.98
N ALA A 930 -29.55 18.46 5.83
CA ALA A 930 -30.48 17.69 6.65
C ALA A 930 -31.50 16.88 5.82
N SER A 931 -31.72 17.25 4.56
CA SER A 931 -32.61 16.60 3.59
C SER A 931 -32.00 15.40 2.84
N SER A 932 -30.69 15.16 2.94
CA SER A 932 -29.99 14.11 2.14
C SER A 932 -30.09 12.70 2.75
N PHE A 933 -31.07 12.43 3.62
CA PHE A 933 -31.11 11.24 4.48
C PHE A 933 -32.51 10.68 4.76
N SER A 934 -33.57 11.21 4.14
CA SER A 934 -34.89 10.61 4.18
C SER A 934 -35.05 9.61 3.05
N GLY A 935 -35.26 8.33 3.39
CA GLY A 935 -35.91 7.39 2.49
C GLY A 935 -37.35 7.82 2.13
N PRO A 936 -37.99 7.14 1.17
CA PRO A 936 -39.39 7.38 0.79
C PRO A 936 -40.40 7.07 1.92
#